data_AF-A0A449AV70-F1
#
_entry.id   AF-A0A449AV70-F1
#
_cell.length_a   1.000
_cell.length_b   1.000
_cell.length_c   1.000
_cell.angle_alpha   90.00
_cell.angle_beta   90.00
_cell.angle_gamma   90.00
#
_symmetry.space_group_name_H-M   'P 1'
#
loop_
_entity.id
_entity.type
_entity.pdbx_description
1 polymer ?
#
loop_
_entity_poly.entity_id
_entity_poly.type
_entity_poly.pdbx_seq_one_letter_code
_entity_poly.pdbx_strand_id
1 'polypeptide(L)'
;MKKFSKTALGITAGLVAITGATIGIASYKTSKPFKPSFYNYKSYMSNDNQEYLRNEFDYKQFDEINQFTNALINHKAAAGIGTDFLAASLIQKHLLKKINYEILFEDEDLSSSKYSASQKRQIIKNALQTILRKEIWDHLTSYDKFLVDKNGDRLTSVLEDGKVVIDEFWEYFLPYYSQDMVVAYSLLKKNPEYAKSVLNTISKESRDDWSLSDFPEIETSVEELANIDFNNADNQLIDGTESPNDLVNILHKLHNTGYTSWTITDALRDNMLYGSSYWKKADGRRTAGDFTGDVEFKTYKELIDAFTDLVHDGTGYKVTNSDHISFKGDGLELLNNLINLSRLDVQAAIMYNGDGLDAYYGADNLPGWSIDGSIKSIKPKHNLLLVDGVVFSANNTDESNNRYLENLGNSLYANLKNEFKNIKENYNEILFNDFEQNITNKFTEFQIAHLWKEIKTNNIIQKLELEEDLEAALPEIMDHLHSIIDLSSAKNEKHFNEFYDFRKLHSNFLNSSSDVEDVDLEKRVNYAPTLISLFLKEEKQDFVNKLIAAINNAEGDSIETIEALEFESMEERLIHKMLLSFLEENNSFVTDIKELETEEEKNETFVTTLARIVAFIDLEDDQTLADHLNINNFSYINYTPSMNIDYEIVLRNYFADPVDGLDSEAINLYEIVNSQHTIHKSLSPINDQLYSLITTYYREKTKS
;
A
#
# COMPACT_ATOMS: atom_id res chain seq x y z
N MET A 1 40.48 56.87 -46.95
CA MET A 1 40.11 55.87 -45.92
C MET A 1 39.29 56.56 -44.84
N LYS A 2 37.98 56.31 -44.75
CA LYS A 2 37.10 56.91 -43.74
C LYS A 2 37.43 56.31 -42.38
N LYS A 3 37.75 57.15 -41.38
CA LYS A 3 37.91 56.76 -39.97
C LYS A 3 36.56 56.22 -39.47
N PHE A 4 36.37 54.90 -39.53
CA PHE A 4 35.34 54.23 -38.74
C PHE A 4 35.64 54.55 -37.27
N SER A 5 34.73 55.25 -36.59
CA SER A 5 34.96 55.66 -35.21
C SER A 5 35.01 54.41 -34.34
N LYS A 6 35.99 54.34 -33.42
CA LYS A 6 36.09 53.26 -32.43
C LYS A 6 34.79 53.11 -31.63
N THR A 7 34.00 54.17 -31.55
CA THR A 7 32.66 54.21 -30.96
C THR A 7 31.64 53.38 -31.73
N ALA A 8 31.62 53.44 -33.07
CA ALA A 8 30.72 52.61 -33.88
C ALA A 8 31.04 51.12 -33.72
N LEU A 9 32.34 50.77 -33.70
CA LEU A 9 32.80 49.39 -33.52
C LEU A 9 32.46 48.84 -32.11
N GLY A 10 32.55 49.69 -31.08
CA GLY A 10 32.12 49.34 -29.72
C GLY A 10 30.61 49.15 -29.57
N ILE A 11 29.79 49.96 -30.25
CA ILE A 11 28.33 49.82 -30.26
C ILE A 11 27.91 48.55 -31.02
N THR A 12 28.53 48.25 -32.16
CA THR A 12 28.23 47.02 -32.92
C THR A 12 28.68 45.77 -32.16
N ALA A 13 29.86 45.79 -31.52
CA ALA A 13 30.32 44.68 -30.68
C ALA A 13 29.42 44.47 -29.44
N GLY A 14 28.96 45.56 -28.82
CA GLY A 14 28.00 45.49 -27.71
C GLY A 14 26.64 44.93 -28.13
N LEU A 15 26.10 45.32 -29.29
CA LEU A 15 24.85 44.79 -29.84
C LEU A 15 24.95 43.31 -30.24
N VAL A 16 26.10 42.88 -30.79
CA VAL A 16 26.35 41.47 -31.11
C VAL A 16 26.48 40.63 -29.83
N ALA A 17 27.13 41.15 -28.79
CA ALA A 17 27.22 40.47 -27.50
C ALA A 17 25.86 40.34 -26.80
N ILE A 18 25.02 41.39 -26.82
CA ILE A 18 23.66 41.36 -26.25
C ILE A 18 22.75 40.42 -27.05
N THR A 19 22.78 40.49 -28.38
CA THR A 19 22.01 39.59 -29.24
C THR A 19 22.46 38.14 -29.07
N GLY A 20 23.78 37.89 -28.99
CA GLY A 20 24.34 36.57 -28.74
C GLY A 20 23.97 36.02 -27.35
N ALA A 21 23.99 36.84 -26.31
CA ALA A 21 23.55 36.45 -24.98
C ALA A 21 22.03 36.18 -24.92
N THR A 22 21.22 36.99 -25.61
CA THR A 22 19.77 36.81 -25.69
C THR A 22 19.41 35.55 -26.47
N ILE A 23 20.06 35.29 -27.60
CA ILE A 23 19.90 34.05 -28.37
C ILE A 23 20.40 32.87 -27.54
N GLY A 24 21.52 32.98 -26.85
CA GLY A 24 22.04 31.95 -25.95
C GLY A 24 21.08 31.60 -24.82
N ILE A 25 20.49 32.61 -24.15
CA ILE A 25 19.48 32.42 -23.09
C ILE A 25 18.19 31.84 -23.67
N ALA A 26 17.74 32.31 -24.83
CA ALA A 26 16.55 31.77 -25.50
C ALA A 26 16.78 30.31 -25.91
N SER A 27 17.88 29.99 -26.59
CA SER A 27 18.27 28.63 -26.96
C SER A 27 18.46 27.73 -25.75
N TYR A 28 19.01 28.25 -24.64
CA TYR A 28 19.12 27.51 -23.37
C TYR A 28 17.76 27.24 -22.73
N LYS A 29 16.85 28.22 -22.71
CA LYS A 29 15.48 28.04 -22.19
C LYS A 29 14.63 27.14 -23.08
N THR A 30 14.87 27.14 -24.39
CA THR A 30 14.20 26.24 -25.33
C THR A 30 14.75 24.81 -25.22
N SER A 31 16.04 24.64 -24.95
CA SER A 31 16.64 23.30 -24.76
C SER A 31 16.52 22.76 -23.33
N LYS A 32 16.25 23.62 -22.35
CA LYS A 32 15.99 23.27 -20.94
C LYS A 32 14.77 24.06 -20.44
N PRO A 33 13.54 23.59 -20.72
CA PRO A 33 12.35 24.22 -20.19
C PRO A 33 12.41 24.26 -18.66
N PHE A 34 11.83 25.31 -18.08
CA PHE A 34 11.70 25.40 -16.62
C PHE A 34 10.81 24.26 -16.14
N LYS A 35 11.32 23.44 -15.22
CA LYS A 35 10.54 22.39 -14.58
C LYS A 35 10.02 22.88 -13.23
N PRO A 36 8.70 22.92 -13.01
CA PRO A 36 8.12 23.21 -11.71
C PRO A 36 8.50 22.12 -10.70
N SER A 37 8.54 22.43 -9.41
CA SER A 37 8.87 21.41 -8.41
C SER A 37 7.67 20.55 -8.03
N PHE A 38 7.89 19.23 -8.01
CA PHE A 38 7.02 18.22 -7.42
C PHE A 38 7.67 17.74 -6.12
N TYR A 39 6.93 17.72 -5.01
CA TYR A 39 7.45 17.29 -3.72
C TYR A 39 6.85 15.94 -3.34
N ASN A 40 7.68 15.03 -2.81
CA ASN A 40 7.25 13.74 -2.27
C ASN A 40 8.00 13.41 -0.98
N TYR A 41 7.45 12.49 -0.20
CA TYR A 41 8.17 11.87 0.90
C TYR A 41 9.41 11.13 0.39
N LYS A 42 10.46 11.10 1.21
CA LYS A 42 11.67 10.32 0.93
C LYS A 42 11.31 8.83 0.86
N SER A 43 11.89 8.12 -0.12
CA SER A 43 11.65 6.69 -0.36
C SER A 43 10.18 6.30 -0.54
N TYR A 44 9.33 7.22 -1.03
CA TYR A 44 7.89 7.00 -1.16
C TYR A 44 7.41 6.93 -2.63
N MET A 45 8.30 6.52 -3.55
CA MET A 45 8.00 6.36 -4.97
C MET A 45 9.13 5.61 -5.67
N SER A 46 8.80 4.63 -6.52
CA SER A 46 9.77 3.85 -7.29
C SER A 46 10.59 4.71 -8.24
N ASN A 47 11.78 4.24 -8.63
CA ASN A 47 12.68 4.98 -9.50
C ASN A 47 12.05 5.29 -10.87
N ASP A 48 11.27 4.36 -11.41
CA ASP A 48 10.61 4.51 -12.71
C ASP A 48 9.55 5.60 -12.68
N ASN A 49 8.73 5.64 -11.62
CA ASN A 49 7.79 6.74 -11.40
C ASN A 49 8.52 8.07 -11.22
N GLN A 50 9.62 8.10 -10.46
CA GLN A 50 10.43 9.32 -10.32
C GLN A 50 11.00 9.78 -11.66
N GLU A 51 11.50 8.87 -12.50
CA GLU A 51 11.99 9.19 -13.84
C GLU A 51 10.87 9.74 -14.72
N TYR A 52 9.69 9.11 -14.67
CA TYR A 52 8.51 9.57 -15.39
C TYR A 52 8.10 10.99 -14.99
N LEU A 53 8.03 11.26 -13.68
CA LEU A 53 7.71 12.59 -13.17
C LEU A 53 8.80 13.62 -13.49
N ARG A 54 10.08 13.21 -13.47
CA ARG A 54 11.20 14.11 -13.82
C ARG A 54 11.13 14.61 -15.25
N ASN A 55 10.35 14.00 -16.15
CA ASN A 55 10.15 14.55 -17.48
C ASN A 55 9.48 15.92 -17.45
N GLU A 56 8.48 16.09 -16.58
CA GLU A 56 7.73 17.34 -16.42
C GLU A 56 8.22 18.18 -15.22
N PHE A 57 8.64 17.54 -14.13
CA PHE A 57 8.93 18.18 -12.85
C PHE A 57 10.41 18.20 -12.46
N ASP A 58 10.75 19.15 -11.58
CA ASP A 58 11.92 19.10 -10.69
C ASP A 58 11.51 18.34 -9.41
N TYR A 59 11.68 17.00 -9.44
CA TYR A 59 11.27 16.11 -8.36
C TYR A 59 12.14 16.30 -7.11
N LYS A 60 11.50 16.53 -5.96
CA LYS A 60 12.13 16.80 -4.67
C LYS A 60 11.57 15.87 -3.60
N GLN A 61 12.47 15.36 -2.77
CA GLN A 61 12.10 14.61 -1.57
C GLN A 61 12.20 15.50 -0.34
N PHE A 62 11.37 15.24 0.66
CA PHE A 62 11.42 15.89 1.96
C PHE A 62 11.31 14.88 3.10
N ASP A 63 11.97 15.19 4.22
CA ASP A 63 11.92 14.38 5.44
C ASP A 63 10.80 14.84 6.38
N GLU A 64 10.51 16.16 6.40
CA GLU A 64 9.48 16.75 7.27
C GLU A 64 8.30 17.26 6.45
N ILE A 65 7.11 16.82 6.83
CA ILE A 65 5.80 17.23 6.30
C ILE A 65 5.66 18.76 6.11
N ASN A 66 6.24 19.55 7.02
CA ASN A 66 6.17 21.01 6.97
C ASN A 66 6.89 21.61 5.74
N GLN A 67 7.85 20.90 5.13
CA GLN A 67 8.66 21.41 4.03
C GLN A 67 7.81 21.58 2.77
N PHE A 68 6.97 20.59 2.45
CA PHE A 68 6.04 20.66 1.33
C PHE A 68 4.97 21.75 1.56
N THR A 69 4.39 21.79 2.75
CA THR A 69 3.41 22.82 3.14
C THR A 69 3.99 24.23 2.96
N ASN A 70 5.22 24.46 3.45
CA ASN A 70 5.93 25.71 3.28
C ASN A 70 6.25 26.02 1.81
N ALA A 71 6.56 25.00 1.00
CA ALA A 71 6.81 25.17 -0.43
C ALA A 71 5.54 25.62 -1.18
N LEU A 72 4.36 25.08 -0.84
CA LEU A 72 3.07 25.54 -1.40
C LEU A 72 2.75 26.97 -0.99
N ILE A 73 2.89 27.31 0.31
CA ILE A 73 2.67 28.67 0.84
C ILE A 73 3.57 29.70 0.14
N ASN A 74 4.83 29.34 -0.10
CA ASN A 74 5.82 30.22 -0.72
C ASN A 74 5.83 30.16 -2.26
N HIS A 75 4.83 29.52 -2.88
CA HIS A 75 4.71 29.39 -4.34
C HIS A 75 5.91 28.70 -5.02
N LYS A 76 6.56 27.77 -4.31
CA LYS A 76 7.73 27.01 -4.78
C LYS A 76 7.40 25.60 -5.24
N ALA A 77 6.23 25.07 -4.88
CA ALA A 77 5.75 23.77 -5.31
C ALA A 77 4.56 23.96 -6.26
N ALA A 78 4.56 23.22 -7.37
CA ALA A 78 3.41 23.16 -8.27
C ALA A 78 2.46 22.03 -7.86
N ALA A 79 2.99 20.88 -7.48
CA ALA A 79 2.24 19.74 -7.00
C ALA A 79 3.10 18.93 -6.02
N GLY A 80 2.50 17.91 -5.42
CA GLY A 80 3.22 16.95 -4.61
C GLY A 80 2.28 15.98 -3.91
N ILE A 81 2.87 14.98 -3.28
CA ILE A 81 2.17 14.08 -2.36
C ILE A 81 2.16 14.74 -0.98
N GLY A 82 0.96 14.85 -0.41
CA GLY A 82 0.77 15.34 0.94
C GLY A 82 -0.35 14.59 1.63
N THR A 83 -0.47 14.84 2.93
CA THR A 83 -1.41 14.14 3.79
C THR A 83 -2.75 14.85 3.87
N ASP A 84 -3.82 14.07 3.92
CA ASP A 84 -5.23 14.48 3.95
C ASP A 84 -5.57 15.68 4.88
N PHE A 85 -5.20 15.63 6.17
CA PHE A 85 -5.55 16.67 7.14
C PHE A 85 -4.85 18.00 6.86
N LEU A 86 -3.68 17.96 6.22
CA LEU A 86 -2.97 19.16 5.79
C LEU A 86 -3.58 19.72 4.52
N ALA A 87 -3.95 18.85 3.58
CA ALA A 87 -4.69 19.26 2.40
C ALA A 87 -5.99 19.97 2.80
N ALA A 88 -6.73 19.47 3.80
CA ALA A 88 -7.91 20.14 4.33
C ALA A 88 -7.61 21.57 4.84
N SER A 89 -6.52 21.73 5.60
CA SER A 89 -6.06 23.06 6.06
C SER A 89 -5.65 23.99 4.89
N LEU A 90 -5.02 23.44 3.86
CA LEU A 90 -4.60 24.21 2.68
C LEU A 90 -5.78 24.60 1.78
N ILE A 91 -6.84 23.79 1.70
CA ILE A 91 -8.10 24.13 1.02
C ILE A 91 -8.78 25.30 1.71
N GLN A 92 -8.89 25.30 3.04
CA GLN A 92 -9.43 26.42 3.82
C GLN A 92 -8.67 27.74 3.56
N LYS A 93 -7.37 27.64 3.25
CA LYS A 93 -6.51 28.78 2.93
C LYS A 93 -6.51 29.17 1.44
N HIS A 94 -7.30 28.48 0.61
CA HIS A 94 -7.33 28.63 -0.85
C HIS A 94 -5.96 28.45 -1.52
N LEU A 95 -5.13 27.56 -0.97
CA LEU A 95 -3.79 27.27 -1.50
C LEU A 95 -3.77 26.06 -2.43
N LEU A 96 -4.84 25.27 -2.46
CA LEU A 96 -4.99 24.13 -3.37
C LEU A 96 -5.97 24.44 -4.50
N LYS A 97 -5.71 23.84 -5.65
CA LYS A 97 -6.56 23.89 -6.85
C LYS A 97 -7.40 22.63 -6.96
N LYS A 98 -8.60 22.75 -7.53
CA LYS A 98 -9.41 21.58 -7.88
C LYS A 98 -8.72 20.74 -8.96
N ILE A 99 -8.90 19.43 -8.87
CA ILE A 99 -8.37 18.42 -9.81
C ILE A 99 -9.31 18.36 -11.01
N ASN A 100 -8.73 18.37 -12.21
CA ASN A 100 -9.48 18.22 -13.45
C ASN A 100 -9.52 16.74 -13.86
N TYR A 101 -10.52 16.01 -13.36
CA TYR A 101 -10.69 14.59 -13.64
C TYR A 101 -11.02 14.27 -15.10
N GLU A 102 -11.51 15.24 -15.89
CA GLU A 102 -11.74 15.05 -17.32
C GLU A 102 -10.43 14.69 -18.05
N ILE A 103 -9.31 15.26 -17.57
CA ILE A 103 -7.96 14.99 -18.10
C ILE A 103 -7.46 13.62 -17.62
N LEU A 104 -7.61 13.29 -16.34
CA LEU A 104 -7.15 12.02 -15.79
C LEU A 104 -7.89 10.81 -16.40
N PHE A 105 -9.18 10.96 -16.67
CA PHE A 105 -9.97 9.92 -17.31
C PHE A 105 -9.79 9.87 -18.82
N GLU A 106 -9.16 10.89 -19.43
CA GLU A 106 -9.02 11.07 -20.87
C GLU A 106 -10.31 10.81 -21.66
N ASP A 107 -11.45 11.31 -21.14
CA ASP A 107 -12.76 11.02 -21.71
C ASP A 107 -13.31 12.20 -22.53
N GLU A 108 -13.60 11.93 -23.80
CA GLU A 108 -14.13 12.94 -24.74
C GLU A 108 -15.52 13.43 -24.34
N ASP A 109 -16.37 12.57 -23.78
CA ASP A 109 -17.74 12.95 -23.42
C ASP A 109 -17.73 13.91 -22.23
N LEU A 110 -16.88 13.65 -21.23
CA LEU A 110 -16.60 14.55 -20.12
C LEU A 110 -15.96 15.85 -20.60
N SER A 111 -15.03 15.81 -21.57
CA SER A 111 -14.39 17.03 -22.09
C SER A 111 -15.30 17.88 -23.00
N SER A 112 -16.36 17.27 -23.54
CA SER A 112 -17.30 17.92 -24.46
C SER A 112 -18.44 18.66 -23.76
N SER A 113 -19.32 19.29 -24.55
CA SER A 113 -20.57 19.89 -24.08
C SER A 113 -21.71 18.87 -23.90
N LYS A 114 -21.44 17.56 -23.96
CA LYS A 114 -22.47 16.50 -23.85
C LYS A 114 -23.16 16.51 -22.50
N TYR A 115 -22.40 16.75 -21.43
CA TYR A 115 -22.89 16.82 -20.06
C TYR A 115 -22.76 18.24 -19.52
N SER A 116 -23.76 18.70 -18.77
CA SER A 116 -23.64 19.93 -17.97
C SER A 116 -22.60 19.75 -16.87
N ALA A 117 -22.01 20.85 -16.37
CA ALA A 117 -21.01 20.80 -15.30
C ALA A 117 -21.51 20.04 -14.05
N SER A 118 -22.78 20.20 -13.68
CA SER A 118 -23.36 19.42 -12.57
C SER A 118 -23.50 17.93 -12.86
N GLN A 119 -23.78 17.53 -14.10
CA GLN A 119 -23.78 16.12 -14.49
C GLN A 119 -22.37 15.53 -14.50
N LYS A 120 -21.39 16.26 -15.05
CA LYS A 120 -19.98 15.83 -15.03
C LYS A 120 -19.49 15.59 -13.61
N ARG A 121 -19.77 16.53 -12.69
CA ARG A 121 -19.42 16.40 -11.27
C ARG A 121 -20.00 15.14 -10.65
N GLN A 122 -21.26 14.80 -10.96
CA GLN A 122 -21.91 13.58 -10.44
C GLN A 122 -21.28 12.30 -11.04
N ILE A 123 -21.04 12.27 -12.36
CA ILE A 123 -20.40 11.14 -13.05
C ILE A 123 -19.02 10.88 -12.46
N ILE A 124 -18.20 11.94 -12.29
CA ILE A 124 -16.86 11.84 -11.70
C ILE A 124 -16.95 11.34 -10.26
N LYS A 125 -17.87 11.88 -9.45
CA LYS A 125 -18.08 11.44 -8.07
C LYS A 125 -18.41 9.95 -7.98
N ASN A 126 -19.36 9.48 -8.80
CA ASN A 126 -19.75 8.07 -8.83
C ASN A 126 -18.60 7.18 -9.31
N ALA A 127 -17.86 7.60 -10.34
CA ALA A 127 -16.69 6.86 -10.81
C ALA A 127 -15.62 6.73 -9.71
N LEU A 128 -15.26 7.83 -9.04
CA LEU A 128 -14.28 7.79 -7.95
C LEU A 128 -14.76 6.95 -6.76
N GLN A 129 -16.05 6.98 -6.44
CA GLN A 129 -16.64 6.12 -5.40
C GLN A 129 -16.55 4.63 -5.75
N THR A 130 -16.56 4.27 -7.04
CA THR A 130 -16.39 2.90 -7.53
C THR A 130 -14.92 2.49 -7.61
N ILE A 131 -14.03 3.41 -7.98
CA ILE A 131 -12.61 3.17 -8.20
C ILE A 131 -11.83 3.13 -6.89
N LEU A 132 -12.16 3.99 -5.95
CA LEU A 132 -11.50 4.04 -4.64
C LEU A 132 -12.05 2.96 -3.73
N ARG A 133 -11.19 2.43 -2.85
CA ARG A 133 -11.63 1.56 -1.76
C ARG A 133 -12.69 2.26 -0.91
N LYS A 134 -13.65 1.49 -0.41
CA LYS A 134 -14.76 2.02 0.40
C LYS A 134 -14.25 2.78 1.63
N GLU A 135 -13.28 2.24 2.33
CA GLU A 135 -12.68 2.85 3.53
C GLU A 135 -12.08 4.22 3.20
N ILE A 136 -11.44 4.34 2.04
CA ILE A 136 -10.83 5.59 1.57
C ILE A 136 -11.89 6.60 1.16
N TRP A 137 -12.92 6.18 0.42
CA TRP A 137 -14.02 7.07 0.03
C TRP A 137 -14.75 7.65 1.25
N ASP A 138 -15.08 6.79 2.22
CA ASP A 138 -15.72 7.20 3.48
C ASP A 138 -14.82 8.17 4.25
N HIS A 139 -13.51 7.91 4.27
CA HIS A 139 -12.52 8.75 4.91
C HIS A 139 -12.39 10.14 4.26
N LEU A 140 -12.31 10.23 2.93
CA LEU A 140 -12.32 11.51 2.21
C LEU A 140 -13.59 12.30 2.50
N THR A 141 -14.75 11.64 2.47
CA THR A 141 -16.04 12.28 2.76
C THR A 141 -16.09 12.80 4.20
N SER A 142 -15.39 12.13 5.14
CA SER A 142 -15.29 12.59 6.53
C SER A 142 -14.60 13.95 6.67
N TYR A 143 -13.74 14.32 5.71
CA TYR A 143 -13.06 15.62 5.68
C TYR A 143 -13.94 16.75 5.18
N ASP A 144 -15.02 16.45 4.44
CA ASP A 144 -15.91 17.47 3.88
C ASP A 144 -16.30 18.46 4.96
N LYS A 145 -16.63 18.01 6.18
CA LYS A 145 -17.02 18.86 7.33
C LYS A 145 -16.04 19.99 7.65
N PHE A 146 -14.75 19.85 7.31
CA PHE A 146 -13.73 20.84 7.54
C PHE A 146 -13.56 21.85 6.40
N LEU A 147 -14.23 21.68 5.26
CA LEU A 147 -14.15 22.63 4.14
C LEU A 147 -15.04 23.84 4.43
N VAL A 148 -14.54 24.73 5.28
CA VAL A 148 -15.20 25.96 5.73
C VAL A 148 -14.32 27.18 5.53
N ASP A 149 -14.94 28.34 5.34
CA ASP A 149 -14.26 29.63 5.28
C ASP A 149 -13.87 30.13 6.68
N LYS A 150 -13.26 31.32 6.74
CA LYS A 150 -12.86 31.97 7.99
C LYS A 150 -14.02 32.30 8.96
N ASN A 151 -15.26 32.30 8.47
CA ASN A 151 -16.46 32.53 9.27
C ASN A 151 -17.10 31.20 9.75
N GLY A 152 -16.60 30.06 9.27
CA GLY A 152 -17.17 28.74 9.53
C GLY A 152 -18.27 28.33 8.55
N ASP A 153 -18.51 29.12 7.49
CA ASP A 153 -19.48 28.77 6.45
C ASP A 153 -18.85 27.76 5.47
N ARG A 154 -19.67 26.85 4.95
CA ARG A 154 -19.23 25.85 3.95
C ARG A 154 -18.62 26.53 2.73
N LEU A 155 -17.47 26.02 2.27
CA LEU A 155 -16.91 26.42 0.98
C LEU A 155 -17.87 26.02 -0.15
N THR A 156 -18.06 26.93 -1.09
CA THR A 156 -18.94 26.73 -2.23
C THR A 156 -18.29 27.21 -3.51
N SER A 157 -18.60 26.51 -4.61
CA SER A 157 -18.20 26.88 -5.96
C SER A 157 -19.42 27.12 -6.83
N VAL A 158 -19.28 28.02 -7.81
CA VAL A 158 -20.27 28.20 -8.89
C VAL A 158 -19.79 27.41 -10.09
N LEU A 159 -20.56 26.41 -10.50
CA LEU A 159 -20.29 25.61 -11.69
C LEU A 159 -20.53 26.43 -12.97
N GLU A 160 -20.00 25.97 -14.10
CA GLU A 160 -20.16 26.63 -15.41
C GLU A 160 -21.64 26.77 -15.84
N ASP A 161 -22.51 25.87 -15.36
CA ASP A 161 -23.95 25.92 -15.58
C ASP A 161 -24.70 26.88 -14.62
N GLY A 162 -23.96 27.63 -13.79
CA GLY A 162 -24.46 28.62 -12.85
C GLY A 162 -24.98 28.07 -11.52
N LYS A 163 -24.93 26.75 -11.31
CA LYS A 163 -25.34 26.14 -10.03
C LYS A 163 -24.28 26.36 -8.96
N VAL A 164 -24.73 26.73 -7.76
CA VAL A 164 -23.88 26.77 -6.57
C VAL A 164 -23.87 25.39 -5.94
N VAL A 165 -22.67 24.85 -5.70
CA VAL A 165 -22.46 23.56 -5.03
C VAL A 165 -21.56 23.73 -3.81
N ILE A 166 -21.70 22.85 -2.84
CA ILE A 166 -20.78 22.73 -1.72
C ILE A 166 -19.53 22.01 -2.23
N ASP A 167 -18.36 22.53 -1.89
CA ASP A 167 -17.10 21.89 -2.22
C ASP A 167 -16.91 20.63 -1.37
N GLU A 168 -16.42 19.57 -2.01
CA GLU A 168 -16.10 18.27 -1.42
C GLU A 168 -14.59 18.01 -1.52
N PHE A 169 -14.04 17.25 -0.56
CA PHE A 169 -12.61 17.09 -0.39
C PHE A 169 -11.93 16.40 -1.58
N TRP A 170 -12.61 15.41 -2.18
CA TRP A 170 -12.13 14.71 -3.37
C TRP A 170 -11.89 15.66 -4.55
N GLU A 171 -12.55 16.84 -4.61
CA GLU A 171 -12.31 17.78 -5.70
C GLU A 171 -10.89 18.38 -5.67
N TYR A 172 -10.15 18.25 -4.55
CA TYR A 172 -8.83 18.87 -4.34
C TYR A 172 -7.72 17.86 -4.05
N PHE A 173 -8.07 16.61 -3.76
CA PHE A 173 -7.16 15.60 -3.24
C PHE A 173 -7.44 14.26 -3.91
N LEU A 174 -6.42 13.71 -4.58
CA LEU A 174 -6.49 12.38 -5.18
C LEU A 174 -5.66 11.41 -4.32
N PRO A 175 -6.30 10.44 -3.65
CA PRO A 175 -5.58 9.47 -2.82
C PRO A 175 -4.51 8.71 -3.60
N TYR A 176 -3.46 8.32 -2.90
CA TYR A 176 -2.37 7.52 -3.42
C TYR A 176 -2.23 6.25 -2.57
N TYR A 177 -1.76 6.40 -1.33
CA TYR A 177 -1.63 5.30 -0.37
C TYR A 177 -2.27 5.64 0.96
N SER A 178 -2.62 4.58 1.68
CA SER A 178 -3.22 4.64 3.00
C SER A 178 -2.39 3.85 4.00
N GLN A 179 -2.41 4.31 5.25
CA GLN A 179 -1.58 3.76 6.32
C GLN A 179 -2.36 3.73 7.63
N ASP A 180 -2.05 2.73 8.45
CA ASP A 180 -2.35 2.69 9.88
C ASP A 180 -1.07 2.34 10.65
N MET A 181 -1.09 2.40 11.99
CA MET A 181 0.09 2.05 12.78
C MET A 181 0.02 0.62 13.31
N VAL A 182 1.19 0.05 13.55
CA VAL A 182 1.41 -1.24 14.21
C VAL A 182 2.42 -1.09 15.34
N VAL A 183 2.38 -2.00 16.30
CA VAL A 183 3.47 -2.25 17.24
C VAL A 183 4.22 -3.48 16.75
N ALA A 184 5.43 -3.28 16.24
CA ALA A 184 6.31 -4.33 15.74
C ALA A 184 7.35 -4.71 16.80
N TYR A 185 7.72 -5.98 16.92
CA TYR A 185 8.68 -6.45 17.91
C TYR A 185 9.50 -7.64 17.41
N SER A 186 10.77 -7.68 17.79
CA SER A 186 11.71 -8.71 17.34
C SER A 186 11.72 -9.93 18.25
N LEU A 187 11.47 -11.10 17.67
CA LEU A 187 11.52 -12.39 18.35
C LEU A 187 12.95 -12.74 18.81
N LEU A 188 13.95 -12.32 18.03
CA LEU A 188 15.35 -12.70 18.24
C LEU A 188 16.10 -11.76 19.19
N LYS A 189 15.73 -10.47 19.25
CA LYS A 189 16.47 -9.46 20.04
C LYS A 189 16.12 -9.47 21.53
N LYS A 190 15.09 -10.21 21.95
CA LYS A 190 14.83 -10.47 23.37
C LYS A 190 16.00 -11.23 24.00
N ASN A 191 16.58 -12.19 23.28
CA ASN A 191 17.75 -12.94 23.72
C ASN A 191 18.92 -12.69 22.75
N PRO A 192 19.90 -11.85 23.14
CA PRO A 192 21.06 -11.51 22.30
C PRO A 192 21.82 -12.70 21.71
N GLU A 193 21.79 -13.87 22.36
CA GLU A 193 22.48 -15.05 21.85
C GLU A 193 21.80 -15.65 20.63
N TYR A 194 20.46 -15.55 20.50
CA TYR A 194 19.74 -16.00 19.30
C TYR A 194 20.12 -15.14 18.10
N ALA A 195 20.01 -13.80 18.23
CA ALA A 195 20.41 -12.87 17.18
C ALA A 195 21.87 -13.08 16.73
N LYS A 196 22.81 -13.28 17.67
CA LYS A 196 24.22 -13.60 17.34
C LYS A 196 24.38 -14.95 16.65
N SER A 197 23.63 -15.97 17.06
CA SER A 197 23.68 -17.30 16.45
C SER A 197 23.26 -17.24 14.99
N VAL A 198 22.12 -16.58 14.71
CA VAL A 198 21.62 -16.35 13.35
C VAL A 198 22.66 -15.57 12.53
N LEU A 199 23.15 -14.43 13.03
CA LEU A 199 24.17 -13.62 12.35
C LEU A 199 25.45 -14.43 12.00
N ASN A 200 25.87 -15.32 12.90
CA ASN A 200 27.04 -16.18 12.68
C ASN A 200 26.82 -17.25 11.61
N THR A 201 25.58 -17.65 11.34
CA THR A 201 25.22 -18.58 10.27
C THR A 201 25.13 -17.82 8.95
N ILE A 202 24.30 -16.78 8.88
CA ILE A 202 24.08 -16.03 7.64
C ILE A 202 25.38 -15.37 7.11
N SER A 203 26.30 -14.98 7.99
CA SER A 203 27.60 -14.42 7.56
C SER A 203 28.57 -15.42 6.93
N LYS A 204 28.30 -16.73 7.03
CA LYS A 204 29.14 -17.80 6.45
C LYS A 204 28.66 -18.29 5.10
N GLU A 205 27.41 -18.03 4.78
CA GLU A 205 26.72 -18.55 3.61
C GLU A 205 26.34 -17.38 2.69
N SER A 206 26.39 -17.60 1.38
CA SER A 206 26.08 -16.57 0.38
C SER A 206 24.65 -16.73 -0.11
N ARG A 207 23.71 -16.58 0.83
CA ARG A 207 22.26 -16.67 0.64
C ARG A 207 21.63 -15.40 1.22
N ASP A 208 20.68 -14.81 0.51
CA ASP A 208 20.06 -13.53 0.89
C ASP A 208 18.62 -13.68 1.42
N ASP A 209 17.94 -14.80 1.12
CA ASP A 209 16.53 -15.13 1.43
C ASP A 209 16.36 -15.94 2.72
N TRP A 210 16.99 -15.52 3.81
CA TRP A 210 16.88 -16.24 5.09
C TRP A 210 15.55 -16.01 5.78
N SER A 211 14.97 -17.06 6.35
CA SER A 211 13.75 -17.00 7.15
C SER A 211 13.94 -17.60 8.55
N LEU A 212 12.98 -17.40 9.46
CA LEU A 212 13.02 -18.00 10.79
C LEU A 212 12.98 -19.53 10.77
N SER A 213 12.30 -20.14 9.78
CA SER A 213 12.15 -21.59 9.66
C SER A 213 13.47 -22.29 9.28
N ASP A 214 14.45 -21.56 8.73
CA ASP A 214 15.82 -22.04 8.56
C ASP A 214 16.54 -22.33 9.90
N PHE A 215 15.97 -21.89 11.03
CA PHE A 215 16.52 -22.03 12.36
C PHE A 215 15.55 -22.74 13.33
N PRO A 216 15.20 -24.02 13.10
CA PRO A 216 14.10 -24.70 13.78
C PRO A 216 14.25 -24.76 15.32
N GLU A 217 15.47 -24.86 15.84
CA GLU A 217 15.72 -24.81 17.30
C GLU A 217 15.42 -23.43 17.91
N ILE A 218 15.73 -22.36 17.16
CA ILE A 218 15.47 -20.98 17.58
C ILE A 218 13.98 -20.68 17.42
N GLU A 219 13.37 -21.06 16.30
CA GLU A 219 11.94 -20.94 16.03
C GLU A 219 11.13 -21.55 17.18
N THR A 220 11.41 -22.81 17.53
CA THR A 220 10.79 -23.49 18.68
C THR A 220 11.00 -22.71 19.98
N SER A 221 12.18 -22.10 20.17
CA SER A 221 12.50 -21.34 21.39
C SER A 221 11.78 -19.99 21.47
N VAL A 222 11.32 -19.44 20.35
CA VAL A 222 10.60 -18.16 20.28
C VAL A 222 9.10 -18.32 20.02
N GLU A 223 8.59 -19.54 19.94
CA GLU A 223 7.19 -19.84 19.64
C GLU A 223 6.21 -19.11 20.58
N GLU A 224 6.49 -19.07 21.90
CA GLU A 224 5.66 -18.33 22.87
C GLU A 224 5.63 -16.81 22.60
N LEU A 225 6.67 -16.26 21.97
CA LEU A 225 6.74 -14.85 21.58
C LEU A 225 6.03 -14.61 20.24
N ALA A 226 6.13 -15.57 19.32
CA ALA A 226 5.44 -15.50 18.04
C ALA A 226 3.91 -15.56 18.23
N ASN A 227 3.46 -16.34 19.21
CA ASN A 227 2.06 -16.62 19.47
C ASN A 227 1.53 -15.90 20.73
N ILE A 228 1.99 -14.68 21.01
CA ILE A 228 1.44 -13.89 22.12
C ILE A 228 -0.05 -13.62 21.86
N ASP A 229 -0.91 -14.20 22.69
CA ASP A 229 -2.34 -13.89 22.68
C ASP A 229 -2.59 -12.51 23.31
N PHE A 230 -2.58 -11.49 22.46
CA PHE A 230 -2.95 -10.13 22.85
C PHE A 230 -4.44 -9.99 23.16
N ASN A 231 -5.30 -10.84 22.59
CA ASN A 231 -6.75 -10.78 22.75
C ASN A 231 -7.27 -11.46 24.03
N ASN A 232 -6.40 -12.15 24.79
CA ASN A 232 -6.79 -12.90 25.98
C ASN A 232 -7.57 -12.03 26.98
N ALA A 233 -8.82 -12.41 27.27
CA ALA A 233 -9.69 -11.68 28.18
C ALA A 233 -9.22 -11.70 29.65
N ASP A 234 -8.35 -12.65 30.02
CA ASP A 234 -7.72 -12.72 31.34
C ASP A 234 -6.53 -11.74 31.48
N ASN A 235 -6.11 -11.08 30.39
CA ASN A 235 -5.07 -10.05 30.46
C ASN A 235 -5.55 -8.91 31.37
N GLN A 236 -4.77 -8.63 32.42
CA GLN A 236 -5.06 -7.51 33.32
C GLN A 236 -4.96 -6.19 32.54
N LEU A 237 -6.12 -5.56 32.33
CA LEU A 237 -6.23 -4.28 31.67
C LEU A 237 -5.69 -3.16 32.56
N ILE A 238 -4.93 -2.24 31.96
CA ILE A 238 -4.56 -0.98 32.61
C ILE A 238 -5.82 -0.11 32.78
N ASP A 239 -5.91 0.62 33.89
CA ASP A 239 -7.05 1.50 34.17
C ASP A 239 -7.34 2.46 33.00
N GLY A 240 -8.62 2.57 32.65
CA GLY A 240 -9.12 3.40 31.55
C GLY A 240 -8.97 2.84 30.15
N THR A 241 -8.58 1.57 30.01
CA THR A 241 -8.62 0.85 28.74
C THR A 241 -9.91 0.05 28.60
N GLU A 242 -10.29 -0.23 27.35
CA GLU A 242 -11.52 -0.94 26.97
C GLU A 242 -11.22 -2.29 26.30
N SER A 243 -9.98 -2.52 25.88
CA SER A 243 -9.58 -3.73 25.18
C SER A 243 -8.15 -4.14 25.51
N PRO A 244 -7.85 -5.46 25.52
CA PRO A 244 -6.48 -5.96 25.55
C PRO A 244 -5.58 -5.40 24.43
N ASN A 245 -6.17 -5.02 23.27
CA ASN A 245 -5.44 -4.44 22.14
C ASN A 245 -5.32 -2.92 22.19
N ASP A 246 -5.75 -2.26 23.26
CA ASP A 246 -5.41 -0.84 23.42
C ASP A 246 -3.89 -0.67 23.49
N LEU A 247 -3.35 0.36 22.83
CA LEU A 247 -1.90 0.52 22.64
C LEU A 247 -1.12 0.41 23.96
N VAL A 248 -1.61 1.02 25.05
CA VAL A 248 -0.98 0.94 26.36
C VAL A 248 -0.87 -0.50 26.89
N ASN A 249 -1.89 -1.34 26.64
CA ASN A 249 -1.91 -2.73 27.06
C ASN A 249 -0.98 -3.59 26.22
N ILE A 250 -0.89 -3.34 24.91
CA ILE A 250 0.08 -4.00 24.01
C ILE A 250 1.51 -3.71 24.51
N LEU A 251 1.84 -2.43 24.73
CA LEU A 251 3.15 -2.02 25.24
C LEU A 251 3.45 -2.65 26.60
N HIS A 252 2.47 -2.68 27.51
CA HIS A 252 2.60 -3.28 28.83
C HIS A 252 2.80 -4.79 28.78
N LYS A 253 2.09 -5.50 27.91
CA LYS A 253 2.25 -6.93 27.71
C LYS A 253 3.67 -7.25 27.24
N LEU A 254 4.13 -6.55 26.20
CA LEU A 254 5.49 -6.71 25.68
C LEU A 254 6.55 -6.32 26.72
N HIS A 255 6.36 -5.24 27.47
CA HIS A 255 7.26 -4.86 28.56
C HIS A 255 7.42 -5.99 29.60
N ASN A 256 6.29 -6.56 30.05
CA ASN A 256 6.28 -7.68 30.99
C ASN A 256 6.88 -8.97 30.41
N THR A 257 6.88 -9.11 29.08
CA THR A 257 7.56 -10.20 28.35
C THR A 257 9.07 -9.95 28.20
N GLY A 258 9.58 -8.78 28.60
CA GLY A 258 11.02 -8.45 28.67
C GLY A 258 11.51 -7.47 27.60
N TYR A 259 10.62 -6.84 26.84
CA TYR A 259 10.99 -5.79 25.90
C TYR A 259 11.26 -4.47 26.64
N THR A 260 12.44 -3.91 26.44
CA THR A 260 12.92 -2.76 27.22
C THR A 260 13.39 -1.59 26.38
N SER A 261 13.65 -1.80 25.08
CA SER A 261 14.17 -0.76 24.19
C SER A 261 13.24 -0.55 23.00
N TRP A 262 12.72 0.66 22.88
CA TRP A 262 11.62 1.04 22.01
C TRP A 262 12.03 2.18 21.09
N THR A 263 11.57 2.10 19.84
CA THR A 263 11.64 3.22 18.90
C THR A 263 10.23 3.59 18.46
N ILE A 264 9.87 4.87 18.50
CA ILE A 264 8.53 5.35 18.20
C ILE A 264 8.62 6.35 17.04
N THR A 265 7.73 6.23 16.06
CA THR A 265 7.61 7.24 15.00
C THR A 265 7.38 8.63 15.60
N ASP A 266 8.21 9.61 15.24
CA ASP A 266 8.09 10.99 15.70
C ASP A 266 7.06 11.78 14.89
N ALA A 267 5.86 11.22 14.76
CA ALA A 267 4.72 11.85 14.11
C ALA A 267 3.82 12.50 15.16
N LEU A 268 4.10 13.77 15.45
CA LEU A 268 3.48 14.49 16.57
C LEU A 268 1.95 14.45 16.58
N ARG A 269 1.28 14.52 15.42
CA ARG A 269 -0.20 14.52 15.36
C ARG A 269 -0.77 13.13 15.64
N ASP A 270 -0.11 12.11 15.12
CA ASP A 270 -0.42 10.70 15.30
C ASP A 270 -0.25 10.35 16.78
N ASN A 271 0.87 10.77 17.40
CA ASN A 271 1.12 10.58 18.82
C ASN A 271 0.05 11.25 19.69
N MET A 272 -0.47 12.42 19.30
CA MET A 272 -1.61 13.04 19.99
C MET A 272 -2.92 12.25 19.84
N LEU A 273 -3.16 11.65 18.67
CA LEU A 273 -4.31 10.76 18.44
C LEU A 273 -4.25 9.56 19.40
N TYR A 274 -3.10 8.90 19.53
CA TYR A 274 -2.92 7.83 20.53
C TYR A 274 -3.00 8.33 21.96
N GLY A 275 -2.56 9.56 22.25
CA GLY A 275 -2.83 10.21 23.53
C GLY A 275 -4.32 10.31 23.86
N SER A 276 -5.18 10.54 22.85
CA SER A 276 -6.63 10.64 23.04
C SER A 276 -7.28 9.31 23.44
N SER A 277 -6.69 8.16 23.10
CA SER A 277 -7.16 6.84 23.56
C SER A 277 -6.74 6.53 25.01
N TYR A 278 -6.02 7.44 25.67
CA TYR A 278 -5.58 7.30 27.06
C TYR A 278 -5.74 8.61 27.85
N TRP A 279 -6.83 9.31 27.57
CA TRP A 279 -7.08 10.65 28.10
C TRP A 279 -7.39 10.61 29.60
N LYS A 280 -6.69 11.44 30.38
CA LYS A 280 -7.00 11.67 31.80
C LYS A 280 -8.17 12.63 32.00
N LYS A 281 -9.28 12.13 32.52
CA LYS A 281 -10.46 12.92 32.92
C LYS A 281 -10.18 13.76 34.17
N ALA A 282 -11.04 14.74 34.42
CA ALA A 282 -10.95 15.64 35.58
C ALA A 282 -11.02 14.91 36.94
N ASP A 283 -11.64 13.73 37.00
CA ASP A 283 -11.66 12.87 38.19
C ASP A 283 -10.37 12.05 38.38
N GLY A 284 -9.40 12.20 37.46
CA GLY A 284 -8.12 11.53 37.47
C GLY A 284 -8.10 10.17 36.75
N ARG A 285 -9.25 9.62 36.36
CA ARG A 285 -9.34 8.35 35.64
C ARG A 285 -8.97 8.49 34.17
N ARG A 286 -8.48 7.42 33.58
CA ARG A 286 -8.19 7.33 32.13
C ARG A 286 -9.42 6.85 31.36
N THR A 287 -9.48 7.11 30.07
CA THR A 287 -10.51 6.54 29.17
C THR A 287 -10.00 6.43 27.74
N ALA A 288 -10.49 5.42 27.02
CA ALA A 288 -10.33 5.31 25.57
C ALA A 288 -11.55 5.85 24.80
N GLY A 289 -12.73 5.92 25.42
CA GLY A 289 -13.95 6.41 24.77
C GLY A 289 -13.97 7.86 24.25
N ASP A 290 -12.90 8.64 24.48
CA ASP A 290 -12.71 9.97 23.90
C ASP A 290 -11.83 9.95 22.63
N PHE A 291 -11.50 8.77 22.09
CA PHE A 291 -10.60 8.62 20.95
C PHE A 291 -10.99 9.50 19.76
N THR A 292 -10.14 10.47 19.43
CA THR A 292 -10.42 11.51 18.44
C THR A 292 -9.15 12.12 17.85
N GLY A 293 -9.22 12.48 16.56
CA GLY A 293 -8.20 13.30 15.91
C GLY A 293 -8.43 14.81 16.05
N ASP A 294 -9.50 15.23 16.73
CA ASP A 294 -9.79 16.64 17.02
C ASP A 294 -8.83 17.20 18.07
N VAL A 295 -8.27 18.38 17.79
CA VAL A 295 -7.36 19.05 18.73
C VAL A 295 -7.70 20.53 18.83
N GLU A 296 -7.83 21.01 20.06
CA GLU A 296 -8.18 22.39 20.35
C GLU A 296 -7.12 23.08 21.21
N PHE A 297 -7.15 24.41 21.26
CA PHE A 297 -6.29 25.21 22.15
C PHE A 297 -6.38 24.83 23.63
N LYS A 298 -7.53 24.31 24.07
CA LYS A 298 -7.75 23.90 25.46
C LYS A 298 -7.30 22.46 25.75
N THR A 299 -7.25 21.60 24.73
CA THR A 299 -7.02 20.16 24.91
C THR A 299 -5.63 19.69 24.47
N TYR A 300 -4.92 20.45 23.63
CA TYR A 300 -3.66 19.97 23.03
C TYR A 300 -2.59 19.51 24.03
N LYS A 301 -2.46 20.22 25.17
CA LYS A 301 -1.50 19.83 26.22
C LYS A 301 -1.89 18.52 26.89
N GLU A 302 -3.19 18.34 27.14
CA GLU A 302 -3.73 17.14 27.78
C GLU A 302 -3.50 15.92 26.90
N LEU A 303 -3.67 16.05 25.57
CA LEU A 303 -3.42 14.97 24.62
C LEU A 303 -1.93 14.59 24.55
N ILE A 304 -1.03 15.58 24.53
CA ILE A 304 0.42 15.33 24.56
C ILE A 304 0.83 14.68 25.87
N ASP A 305 0.34 15.19 27.01
CA ASP A 305 0.63 14.61 28.32
C ASP A 305 0.08 13.18 28.42
N ALA A 306 -1.13 12.94 27.91
CA ALA A 306 -1.74 11.61 27.85
C ALA A 306 -0.92 10.63 27.01
N PHE A 307 -0.36 11.05 25.88
CA PHE A 307 0.57 10.23 25.10
C PHE A 307 1.85 9.91 25.89
N THR A 308 2.45 10.90 26.57
CA THR A 308 3.64 10.63 27.38
C THR A 308 3.38 9.68 28.54
N ASP A 309 2.19 9.77 29.13
CA ASP A 309 1.73 8.86 30.18
C ASP A 309 1.43 7.47 29.61
N LEU A 310 0.81 7.37 28.43
CA LEU A 310 0.58 6.11 27.71
C LEU A 310 1.90 5.36 27.51
N VAL A 311 2.94 6.04 27.00
CA VAL A 311 4.25 5.40 26.80
C VAL A 311 4.85 4.98 28.14
N HIS A 312 4.76 5.82 29.17
CA HIS A 312 5.29 5.49 30.50
C HIS A 312 4.58 4.31 31.14
N ASP A 313 3.25 4.30 31.14
CA ASP A 313 2.43 3.29 31.79
C ASP A 313 2.45 1.98 30.99
N GLY A 314 2.64 2.06 29.66
CA GLY A 314 2.84 0.91 28.79
C GLY A 314 4.25 0.32 28.86
N THR A 315 5.30 1.13 28.80
CA THR A 315 6.68 0.60 28.69
C THR A 315 7.45 0.56 30.00
N GLY A 316 6.95 1.19 31.06
CA GLY A 316 7.67 1.43 32.31
C GLY A 316 8.71 2.56 32.24
N TYR A 317 8.91 3.20 31.08
CA TYR A 317 9.93 4.21 30.87
C TYR A 317 9.34 5.55 30.44
N LYS A 318 9.89 6.63 30.98
CA LYS A 318 9.53 7.98 30.52
C LYS A 318 9.98 8.17 29.08
N VAL A 319 9.21 8.91 28.29
CA VAL A 319 9.58 9.31 26.92
C VAL A 319 10.92 10.06 26.81
N THR A 320 11.40 10.63 27.93
CA THR A 320 12.69 11.34 27.99
C THR A 320 13.88 10.44 28.38
N ASN A 321 13.65 9.14 28.57
CA ASN A 321 14.68 8.16 28.88
C ASN A 321 15.25 7.59 27.58
N SER A 322 16.29 8.25 27.04
CA SER A 322 16.90 7.91 25.76
C SER A 322 17.55 6.53 25.71
N ASP A 323 17.79 5.89 26.85
CA ASP A 323 18.36 4.54 26.91
C ASP A 323 17.30 3.47 26.58
N HIS A 324 16.02 3.82 26.67
CA HIS A 324 14.90 2.90 26.49
C HIS A 324 13.85 3.36 25.48
N ILE A 325 13.69 4.67 25.29
CA ILE A 325 12.72 5.26 24.35
C ILE A 325 13.48 6.18 23.39
N SER A 326 13.34 5.93 22.09
CA SER A 326 13.84 6.83 21.05
C SER A 326 12.72 7.22 20.09
N PHE A 327 12.80 8.44 19.55
CA PHE A 327 11.86 8.98 18.57
C PHE A 327 12.56 9.13 17.22
N LYS A 328 11.91 8.70 16.13
CA LYS A 328 12.47 8.73 14.78
C LYS A 328 11.43 9.21 13.76
N GLY A 329 11.75 10.24 13.01
CA GLY A 329 10.89 10.76 11.94
C GLY A 329 11.08 10.06 10.59
N ASP A 330 12.21 9.38 10.37
CA ASP A 330 12.51 8.63 9.15
C ASP A 330 12.08 7.16 9.34
N GLY A 331 11.03 6.74 8.63
CA GLY A 331 10.47 5.39 8.69
C GLY A 331 11.51 4.32 8.32
N LEU A 332 12.35 4.58 7.31
CA LEU A 332 13.41 3.68 6.89
C LEU A 332 14.50 3.54 7.96
N GLU A 333 14.83 4.61 8.69
CA GLU A 333 15.75 4.51 9.83
C GLU A 333 15.15 3.65 10.96
N LEU A 334 13.86 3.82 11.23
CA LEU A 334 13.13 3.07 12.25
C LEU A 334 13.07 1.57 11.90
N LEU A 335 12.66 1.23 10.67
CA LEU A 335 12.65 -0.12 10.10
C LEU A 335 14.03 -0.79 10.23
N ASN A 336 15.07 -0.16 9.67
CA ASN A 336 16.42 -0.72 9.66
C ASN A 336 16.97 -0.97 11.07
N ASN A 337 16.66 -0.09 12.02
CA ASN A 337 17.08 -0.30 13.41
C ASN A 337 16.36 -1.50 14.03
N LEU A 338 15.08 -1.73 13.71
CA LEU A 338 14.29 -2.84 14.24
C LEU A 338 14.73 -4.19 13.65
N ILE A 339 14.94 -4.32 12.35
CA ILE A 339 15.28 -5.60 11.71
C ILE A 339 16.75 -5.99 11.88
N ASN A 340 17.66 -5.02 11.97
CA ASN A 340 19.10 -5.30 12.04
C ASN A 340 19.45 -6.07 13.33
N LEU A 341 19.76 -7.35 13.22
CA LEU A 341 20.02 -8.25 14.35
C LEU A 341 21.25 -7.84 15.19
N SER A 342 22.14 -6.97 14.68
CA SER A 342 23.26 -6.42 15.44
C SER A 342 22.87 -5.25 16.36
N ARG A 343 21.71 -4.62 16.10
CA ARG A 343 21.17 -3.47 16.86
C ARG A 343 20.24 -3.94 17.97
N LEU A 344 20.84 -4.45 19.04
CA LEU A 344 20.12 -4.94 20.22
C LEU A 344 19.50 -3.83 21.07
N ASP A 345 19.87 -2.57 20.81
CA ASP A 345 19.33 -1.36 21.43
C ASP A 345 17.94 -0.97 20.90
N VAL A 346 17.39 -1.71 19.95
CA VAL A 346 15.99 -1.56 19.48
C VAL A 346 15.36 -2.94 19.40
N GLN A 347 14.36 -3.19 20.25
CA GLN A 347 13.70 -4.50 20.36
C GLN A 347 12.25 -4.46 19.87
N ALA A 348 11.60 -3.30 19.97
CA ALA A 348 10.24 -3.08 19.51
C ALA A 348 10.08 -1.66 18.97
N ALA A 349 9.07 -1.45 18.13
CA ALA A 349 8.76 -0.16 17.57
C ALA A 349 7.26 0.09 17.38
N ILE A 350 6.89 1.37 17.33
CA ILE A 350 5.57 1.84 16.85
C ILE A 350 5.83 2.51 15.51
N MET A 351 5.25 1.96 14.44
CA MET A 351 5.52 2.36 13.04
C MET A 351 4.31 2.17 12.15
N TYR A 352 4.36 2.69 10.91
CA TYR A 352 3.28 2.47 9.95
C TYR A 352 3.27 1.01 9.48
N ASN A 353 2.11 0.53 9.05
CA ASN A 353 1.92 -0.86 8.66
C ASN A 353 2.78 -1.31 7.47
N GLY A 354 3.08 -0.43 6.51
CA GLY A 354 4.03 -0.76 5.43
C GLY A 354 5.45 -0.99 5.94
N ASP A 355 5.95 -0.13 6.84
CA ASP A 355 7.23 -0.39 7.51
C ASP A 355 7.18 -1.68 8.37
N GLY A 356 6.00 -2.00 8.93
CA GLY A 356 5.78 -3.25 9.66
C GLY A 356 5.79 -4.48 8.75
N LEU A 357 5.31 -4.36 7.52
CA LEU A 357 5.33 -5.38 6.48
C LEU A 357 6.77 -5.60 5.98
N ASP A 358 7.50 -4.52 5.71
CA ASP A 358 8.93 -4.57 5.42
C ASP A 358 9.74 -5.20 6.55
N ALA A 359 9.33 -4.97 7.80
CA ALA A 359 9.99 -5.56 8.94
C ALA A 359 9.77 -7.07 9.02
N TYR A 360 8.60 -7.54 8.57
CA TYR A 360 8.26 -8.96 8.49
C TYR A 360 9.05 -9.68 7.39
N TYR A 361 9.13 -9.07 6.19
CA TYR A 361 10.03 -9.47 5.09
C TYR A 361 11.39 -8.76 5.22
N GLY A 362 12.00 -8.94 6.38
CA GLY A 362 13.21 -8.20 6.76
C GLY A 362 14.43 -8.55 5.89
N ALA A 363 14.51 -9.76 5.34
CA ALA A 363 15.67 -10.24 4.60
C ALA A 363 15.93 -9.39 3.35
N ASP A 364 14.88 -9.05 2.60
CA ASP A 364 14.96 -8.24 1.38
C ASP A 364 15.39 -6.79 1.65
N ASN A 365 14.98 -6.27 2.82
CA ASN A 365 15.24 -4.90 3.23
C ASN A 365 16.66 -4.69 3.76
N LEU A 366 17.26 -5.70 4.41
CA LEU A 366 18.62 -5.62 4.94
C LEU A 366 19.40 -6.94 4.85
N PRO A 367 19.72 -7.41 3.62
CA PRO A 367 20.35 -8.70 3.39
C PRO A 367 21.62 -8.92 4.22
N GLY A 368 21.73 -10.11 4.82
CA GLY A 368 22.86 -10.50 5.67
C GLY A 368 22.85 -9.90 7.09
N TRP A 369 21.83 -9.14 7.47
CA TRP A 369 21.66 -8.58 8.82
C TRP A 369 20.29 -8.82 9.45
N SER A 370 19.33 -9.34 8.68
CA SER A 370 17.95 -9.66 9.05
C SER A 370 17.53 -10.98 8.40
N ILE A 371 16.41 -11.52 8.86
CA ILE A 371 15.75 -12.71 8.30
C ILE A 371 14.23 -12.50 8.35
N ASP A 372 13.50 -13.17 7.48
CA ASP A 372 12.04 -13.09 7.41
C ASP A 372 11.36 -13.78 8.59
N GLY A 373 10.17 -13.29 8.96
CA GLY A 373 9.38 -13.80 10.08
C GLY A 373 9.99 -13.52 11.47
N SER A 374 11.16 -12.87 11.56
CA SER A 374 11.81 -12.55 12.83
C SER A 374 11.18 -11.38 13.59
N ILE A 375 10.32 -10.62 12.91
CA ILE A 375 9.52 -9.53 13.49
C ILE A 375 8.05 -9.94 13.45
N LYS A 376 7.35 -9.72 14.55
CA LYS A 376 5.88 -9.82 14.64
C LYS A 376 5.29 -8.46 14.92
N SER A 377 4.05 -8.27 14.50
CA SER A 377 3.39 -6.97 14.55
C SER A 377 1.94 -7.11 15.00
N ILE A 378 1.43 -6.10 15.69
CA ILE A 378 0.02 -6.05 16.10
C ILE A 378 -0.55 -4.64 15.92
N LYS A 379 -1.78 -4.56 15.40
CA LYS A 379 -2.53 -3.32 15.26
C LYS A 379 -3.19 -2.94 16.60
N PRO A 380 -3.02 -1.69 17.09
CA PRO A 380 -3.75 -1.23 18.27
C PRO A 380 -5.22 -1.01 17.94
N LYS A 381 -6.10 -1.19 18.93
CA LYS A 381 -7.55 -1.01 18.74
C LYS A 381 -7.94 0.39 18.32
N HIS A 382 -7.37 1.39 18.96
CA HIS A 382 -7.63 2.78 18.62
C HIS A 382 -6.53 3.24 17.67
N ASN A 383 -6.80 3.21 16.37
CA ASN A 383 -5.79 3.40 15.32
C ASN A 383 -6.02 4.63 14.44
N LEU A 384 -4.95 5.07 13.78
CA LEU A 384 -4.94 6.12 12.78
C LEU A 384 -5.35 5.52 11.43
N LEU A 385 -6.20 6.21 10.66
CA LEU A 385 -6.22 6.06 9.20
C LEU A 385 -5.64 7.33 8.60
N LEU A 386 -4.47 7.20 7.99
CA LEU A 386 -3.79 8.26 7.25
C LEU A 386 -3.95 7.99 5.76
N VAL A 387 -4.24 9.03 4.98
CA VAL A 387 -4.25 8.93 3.52
C VAL A 387 -3.36 10.02 2.96
N ASP A 388 -2.36 9.59 2.19
CA ASP A 388 -1.52 10.46 1.38
C ASP A 388 -2.02 10.50 -0.05
N GLY A 389 -1.82 11.63 -0.72
CA GLY A 389 -2.39 11.86 -2.04
C GLY A 389 -1.85 13.09 -2.73
N VAL A 390 -2.10 13.16 -4.04
CA VAL A 390 -1.67 14.28 -4.87
C VAL A 390 -2.52 15.52 -4.59
N VAL A 391 -1.85 16.66 -4.44
CA VAL A 391 -2.46 17.98 -4.41
C VAL A 391 -1.77 18.94 -5.38
N PHE A 392 -2.51 19.93 -5.88
CA PHE A 392 -2.01 20.95 -6.80
C PHE A 392 -2.07 22.34 -6.19
N SER A 393 -1.05 23.16 -6.44
CA SER A 393 -1.04 24.56 -6.03
C SER A 393 -2.11 25.37 -6.75
N ALA A 394 -2.85 26.20 -6.01
CA ALA A 394 -3.77 27.19 -6.55
C ALA A 394 -3.11 28.21 -7.49
N ASN A 395 -1.78 28.35 -7.43
CA ASN A 395 -1.03 29.32 -8.24
C ASN A 395 -0.71 28.82 -9.65
N ASN A 396 -0.97 27.54 -9.94
CA ASN A 396 -0.74 26.99 -11.26
C ASN A 396 -1.81 27.47 -12.24
N THR A 397 -1.43 27.69 -13.50
CA THR A 397 -2.40 27.89 -14.58
C THR A 397 -3.15 26.59 -14.87
N ASP A 398 -4.35 26.67 -15.45
CA ASP A 398 -5.12 25.47 -15.84
C ASP A 398 -4.34 24.61 -16.84
N GLU A 399 -3.70 25.25 -17.84
CA GLU A 399 -2.85 24.57 -18.82
C GLU A 399 -1.70 23.78 -18.17
N SER A 400 -1.06 24.36 -17.15
CA SER A 400 0.02 23.67 -16.45
C SER A 400 -0.51 22.48 -15.65
N ASN A 401 -1.63 22.66 -14.92
CA ASN A 401 -2.24 21.56 -14.17
C ASN A 401 -2.73 20.42 -15.06
N ASN A 402 -3.32 20.72 -16.22
CA ASN A 402 -3.73 19.67 -17.15
C ASN A 402 -2.53 18.86 -17.61
N ARG A 403 -1.41 19.51 -18.01
CA ARG A 403 -0.17 18.82 -18.39
C ARG A 403 0.40 17.97 -17.25
N TYR A 404 0.33 18.48 -16.01
CA TYR A 404 0.74 17.73 -14.82
C TYR A 404 -0.14 16.51 -14.57
N LEU A 405 -1.45 16.64 -14.74
CA LEU A 405 -2.43 15.56 -14.58
C LEU A 405 -2.23 14.49 -15.65
N GLU A 406 -1.96 14.85 -16.90
CA GLU A 406 -1.60 13.89 -17.95
C GLU A 406 -0.36 13.08 -17.56
N ASN A 407 0.67 13.72 -17.02
CA ASN A 407 1.88 13.03 -16.59
C ASN A 407 1.62 12.09 -15.39
N LEU A 408 0.78 12.49 -14.43
CA LEU A 408 0.40 11.64 -13.29
C LEU A 408 -0.53 10.49 -13.70
N GLY A 409 -1.47 10.75 -14.61
CA GLY A 409 -2.39 9.77 -15.17
C GLY A 409 -1.71 8.69 -16.02
N ASN A 410 -0.48 8.93 -16.49
CA ASN A 410 0.35 7.94 -17.18
C ASN A 410 1.46 7.33 -16.31
N SER A 411 1.47 7.62 -15.00
CA SER A 411 2.42 7.06 -14.03
C SER A 411 1.70 6.49 -12.82
N LEU A 412 1.59 7.26 -11.73
CA LEU A 412 1.01 6.84 -10.45
C LEU A 412 -0.44 6.38 -10.55
N TYR A 413 -1.15 6.83 -11.59
CA TYR A 413 -2.56 6.56 -11.80
C TYR A 413 -2.84 5.99 -13.20
N ALA A 414 -1.87 5.23 -13.76
CA ALA A 414 -1.95 4.63 -15.09
C ALA A 414 -3.26 3.86 -15.36
N ASN A 415 -3.78 3.16 -14.36
CA ASN A 415 -5.02 2.37 -14.48
C ASN A 415 -6.30 3.21 -14.53
N LEU A 416 -6.28 4.45 -14.01
CA LEU A 416 -7.48 5.26 -13.78
C LEU A 416 -8.29 5.54 -15.05
N LYS A 417 -7.58 5.78 -16.16
CA LYS A 417 -8.18 5.98 -17.48
C LYS A 417 -8.92 4.74 -17.96
N ASN A 418 -8.27 3.58 -17.88
CA ASN A 418 -8.83 2.32 -18.34
C ASN A 418 -10.02 1.90 -17.47
N GLU A 419 -9.93 2.08 -16.16
CA GLU A 419 -11.02 1.83 -15.23
C GLU A 419 -12.25 2.68 -15.56
N PHE A 420 -12.08 3.99 -15.75
CA PHE A 420 -13.20 4.88 -16.11
C PHE A 420 -13.83 4.48 -17.44
N LYS A 421 -13.00 4.19 -18.46
CA LYS A 421 -13.47 3.69 -19.76
C LYS A 421 -14.30 2.40 -19.59
N ASN A 422 -13.82 1.46 -18.79
CA ASN A 422 -14.49 0.19 -18.55
C ASN A 422 -15.82 0.36 -17.79
N ILE A 423 -15.89 1.27 -16.81
CA ILE A 423 -17.16 1.64 -16.17
C ILE A 423 -18.13 2.17 -17.22
N LYS A 424 -17.71 3.09 -18.08
CA LYS A 424 -18.56 3.70 -19.11
C LYS A 424 -19.06 2.71 -20.15
N GLU A 425 -18.22 1.76 -20.57
CA GLU A 425 -18.55 0.80 -21.63
C GLU A 425 -19.37 -0.38 -21.11
N ASN A 426 -19.08 -0.89 -19.91
CA ASN A 426 -19.63 -2.16 -19.41
C ASN A 426 -20.55 -2.00 -18.19
N TYR A 427 -20.48 -0.88 -17.47
CA TYR A 427 -21.21 -0.64 -16.22
C TYR A 427 -21.75 0.79 -16.14
N ASN A 428 -22.22 1.32 -17.27
CA ASN A 428 -22.61 2.72 -17.41
C ASN A 428 -23.70 3.16 -16.41
N GLU A 429 -24.51 2.22 -15.92
CA GLU A 429 -25.49 2.43 -14.88
C GLU A 429 -24.90 2.99 -13.56
N ILE A 430 -23.64 2.65 -13.24
CA ILE A 430 -22.92 3.20 -12.08
C ILE A 430 -22.83 4.73 -12.16
N LEU A 431 -22.60 5.27 -13.37
CA LEU A 431 -22.35 6.70 -13.56
C LEU A 431 -23.59 7.57 -13.38
N PHE A 432 -24.79 7.00 -13.44
CA PHE A 432 -26.05 7.73 -13.47
C PHE A 432 -27.05 7.34 -12.38
N ASN A 433 -26.82 6.22 -11.68
CA ASN A 433 -27.68 5.74 -10.60
C ASN A 433 -27.00 5.90 -9.23
N ASP A 434 -27.75 5.58 -8.18
CA ASP A 434 -27.20 5.48 -6.83
C ASP A 434 -26.20 4.32 -6.74
N PHE A 435 -25.22 4.45 -5.85
CA PHE A 435 -24.17 3.45 -5.66
C PHE A 435 -24.74 2.08 -5.25
N GLU A 436 -24.43 1.05 -6.03
CA GLU A 436 -24.77 -0.34 -5.73
C GLU A 436 -23.50 -1.19 -5.56
N GLN A 437 -23.31 -1.74 -4.35
CA GLN A 437 -22.11 -2.52 -4.01
C GLN A 437 -21.94 -3.75 -4.91
N ASN A 438 -23.03 -4.44 -5.27
CA ASN A 438 -22.95 -5.63 -6.12
C ASN A 438 -22.43 -5.32 -7.53
N ILE A 439 -22.82 -4.18 -8.11
CA ILE A 439 -22.32 -3.75 -9.42
C ILE A 439 -20.84 -3.37 -9.32
N THR A 440 -20.45 -2.66 -8.25
CA THR A 440 -19.04 -2.32 -7.96
C THR A 440 -18.18 -3.57 -7.78
N ASN A 441 -18.68 -4.59 -7.09
CA ASN A 441 -18.02 -5.88 -6.92
C ASN A 441 -17.82 -6.58 -8.28
N LYS A 442 -18.85 -6.61 -9.14
CA LYS A 442 -18.73 -7.18 -10.49
C LYS A 442 -17.73 -6.43 -11.36
N PHE A 443 -17.75 -5.09 -11.31
CA PHE A 443 -16.75 -4.26 -11.98
C PHE A 443 -15.33 -4.58 -11.48
N THR A 444 -15.15 -4.72 -10.17
CA THR A 444 -13.87 -5.09 -9.57
C THR A 444 -13.38 -6.42 -10.11
N GLU A 445 -14.20 -7.48 -10.04
CA GLU A 445 -13.79 -8.80 -10.56
C GLU A 445 -13.49 -8.78 -12.06
N PHE A 446 -14.24 -8.01 -12.84
CA PHE A 446 -13.98 -7.83 -14.27
C PHE A 446 -12.60 -7.20 -14.51
N GLN A 447 -12.25 -6.13 -13.80
CA GLN A 447 -10.93 -5.50 -13.92
C GLN A 447 -9.80 -6.40 -13.44
N ILE A 448 -9.99 -7.12 -12.32
CA ILE A 448 -8.99 -8.03 -11.78
C ILE A 448 -8.70 -9.17 -12.74
N ALA A 449 -9.72 -9.78 -13.36
CA ALA A 449 -9.50 -10.82 -14.36
C ALA A 449 -8.72 -10.30 -15.58
N HIS A 450 -9.07 -9.11 -16.08
CA HIS A 450 -8.38 -8.49 -17.21
C HIS A 450 -6.91 -8.18 -16.92
N LEU A 451 -6.61 -7.54 -15.78
CA LEU A 451 -5.24 -7.25 -15.36
C LEU A 451 -4.46 -8.54 -15.08
N TRP A 452 -5.08 -9.54 -14.45
CA TRP A 452 -4.47 -10.85 -14.26
C TRP A 452 -4.02 -11.44 -15.60
N LYS A 453 -4.88 -11.40 -16.62
CA LYS A 453 -4.55 -11.95 -17.94
C LYS A 453 -3.34 -11.24 -18.54
N GLU A 454 -3.32 -9.91 -18.48
CA GLU A 454 -2.22 -9.08 -19.00
C GLU A 454 -0.90 -9.40 -18.29
N ILE A 455 -0.88 -9.29 -16.96
CA ILE A 455 0.32 -9.50 -16.15
C ILE A 455 0.80 -10.96 -16.25
N LYS A 456 -0.11 -11.94 -16.20
CA LYS A 456 0.25 -13.36 -16.31
C LYS A 456 0.85 -13.70 -17.68
N THR A 457 0.30 -13.11 -18.74
CA THR A 457 0.87 -13.27 -20.10
C THR A 457 2.30 -12.73 -20.13
N ASN A 458 2.55 -11.57 -19.53
CA ASN A 458 3.89 -10.99 -19.44
C ASN A 458 4.84 -11.85 -18.59
N ASN A 459 4.40 -12.34 -17.42
CA ASN A 459 5.21 -13.28 -16.60
C ASN A 459 5.63 -14.50 -17.43
N ILE A 460 4.70 -15.08 -18.18
CA ILE A 460 4.95 -16.24 -19.04
C ILE A 460 5.99 -15.91 -20.12
N ILE A 461 5.83 -14.79 -20.82
CA ILE A 461 6.75 -14.38 -21.90
C ILE A 461 8.16 -14.10 -21.37
N GLN A 462 8.28 -13.52 -20.17
CA GLN A 462 9.58 -13.18 -19.59
C GLN A 462 10.29 -14.38 -18.97
N LYS A 463 9.55 -15.26 -18.29
CA LYS A 463 10.14 -16.37 -17.52
C LYS A 463 10.28 -17.67 -18.30
N LEU A 464 9.45 -17.91 -19.31
CA LEU A 464 9.40 -19.20 -19.99
C LEU A 464 9.98 -19.11 -21.41
N GLU A 465 10.87 -20.06 -21.73
CA GLU A 465 11.28 -20.31 -23.11
C GLU A 465 10.19 -21.11 -23.85
N LEU A 466 9.35 -20.40 -24.60
CA LEU A 466 8.25 -20.99 -25.37
C LEU A 466 8.69 -21.40 -26.78
N GLU A 467 8.17 -22.54 -27.26
CA GLU A 467 8.31 -22.91 -28.66
C GLU A 467 7.42 -22.03 -29.56
N GLU A 468 7.79 -21.83 -30.83
CA GLU A 468 7.09 -20.92 -31.77
C GLU A 468 5.59 -21.20 -31.90
N ASP A 469 5.19 -22.48 -31.89
CA ASP A 469 3.78 -22.87 -31.99
C ASP A 469 3.00 -22.60 -30.70
N LEU A 470 3.66 -22.73 -29.55
CA LEU A 470 3.09 -22.44 -28.24
C LEU A 470 2.97 -20.92 -28.01
N GLU A 471 4.00 -20.16 -28.39
CA GLU A 471 3.97 -18.69 -28.38
C GLU A 471 2.82 -18.16 -29.26
N ALA A 472 2.63 -18.74 -30.44
CA ALA A 472 1.52 -18.38 -31.32
C ALA A 472 0.13 -18.73 -30.74
N ALA A 473 0.02 -19.77 -29.92
CA ALA A 473 -1.21 -20.20 -29.27
C ALA A 473 -1.50 -19.47 -27.94
N LEU A 474 -0.50 -18.81 -27.35
CA LEU A 474 -0.59 -18.18 -26.03
C LEU A 474 -1.81 -17.25 -25.86
N PRO A 475 -2.15 -16.35 -26.81
CA PRO A 475 -3.32 -15.48 -26.65
C PRO A 475 -4.64 -16.25 -26.48
N GLU A 476 -4.84 -17.34 -27.23
CA GLU A 476 -6.06 -18.16 -27.16
C GLU A 476 -6.12 -18.94 -25.83
N ILE A 477 -4.99 -19.48 -25.38
CA ILE A 477 -4.89 -20.15 -24.08
C ILE A 477 -5.21 -19.17 -22.95
N MET A 478 -4.63 -17.97 -22.99
CA MET A 478 -4.86 -16.95 -21.96
C MET A 478 -6.31 -16.42 -21.99
N ASP A 479 -6.96 -16.34 -23.15
CA ASP A 479 -8.40 -16.05 -23.25
C ASP A 479 -9.25 -17.13 -22.58
N HIS A 480 -8.87 -18.40 -22.75
CA HIS A 480 -9.57 -19.50 -22.12
C HIS A 480 -9.41 -19.49 -20.61
N LEU A 481 -8.18 -19.40 -20.09
CA LEU A 481 -7.92 -19.31 -18.65
C LEU A 481 -8.56 -18.08 -18.00
N HIS A 482 -8.51 -16.92 -18.67
CA HIS A 482 -9.25 -15.72 -18.25
C HIS A 482 -10.74 -16.00 -18.06
N SER A 483 -11.37 -16.69 -19.02
CA SER A 483 -12.80 -17.02 -18.94
C SER A 483 -13.15 -17.97 -17.79
N ILE A 484 -12.19 -18.77 -17.33
CA ILE A 484 -12.35 -19.66 -16.18
C ILE A 484 -12.35 -18.84 -14.89
N ILE A 485 -11.41 -17.90 -14.73
CA ILE A 485 -11.24 -17.16 -13.48
C ILE A 485 -12.12 -15.91 -13.34
N ASP A 486 -12.67 -15.39 -14.44
CA ASP A 486 -13.49 -14.17 -14.44
C ASP A 486 -14.80 -14.37 -13.67
N LEU A 487 -14.78 -13.98 -12.39
CA LEU A 487 -15.93 -14.03 -11.50
C LEU A 487 -17.05 -13.07 -11.92
N SER A 488 -16.79 -12.04 -12.73
CA SER A 488 -17.83 -11.13 -13.22
C SER A 488 -18.70 -11.78 -14.30
N SER A 489 -18.21 -12.86 -14.92
CA SER A 489 -18.88 -13.54 -16.02
C SER A 489 -20.17 -14.25 -15.56
N ALA A 490 -21.17 -14.30 -16.44
CA ALA A 490 -22.43 -14.97 -16.15
C ALA A 490 -22.29 -16.48 -15.88
N LYS A 491 -21.23 -17.11 -16.40
CA LYS A 491 -20.95 -18.54 -16.14
C LYS A 491 -20.50 -18.76 -14.69
N ASN A 492 -19.81 -17.78 -14.11
CA ASN A 492 -19.23 -17.85 -12.77
C ASN A 492 -20.08 -17.20 -11.69
N GLU A 493 -21.34 -16.82 -11.98
CA GLU A 493 -22.24 -16.16 -11.02
C GLU A 493 -22.37 -16.91 -9.69
N LYS A 494 -22.39 -18.25 -9.71
CA LYS A 494 -22.43 -19.06 -8.48
C LYS A 494 -21.16 -18.83 -7.64
N HIS A 495 -20.00 -18.89 -8.26
CA HIS A 495 -18.70 -18.71 -7.62
C HIS A 495 -18.48 -17.27 -7.15
N PHE A 496 -18.98 -16.28 -7.91
CA PHE A 496 -19.01 -14.89 -7.47
C PHE A 496 -19.76 -14.74 -6.14
N ASN A 497 -20.96 -15.32 -6.06
CA ASN A 497 -21.74 -15.26 -4.82
C ASN A 497 -21.05 -16.00 -3.67
N GLU A 498 -20.47 -17.18 -3.93
CA GLU A 498 -19.67 -17.93 -2.93
C GLU A 498 -18.48 -17.10 -2.40
N PHE A 499 -17.71 -16.48 -3.28
CA PHE A 499 -16.57 -15.63 -2.94
C PHE A 499 -16.97 -14.45 -2.04
N TYR A 500 -18.01 -13.71 -2.42
CA TYR A 500 -18.48 -12.57 -1.63
C TYR A 500 -19.20 -12.98 -0.34
N ASP A 501 -19.76 -14.19 -0.27
CA ASP A 501 -20.25 -14.78 0.98
C ASP A 501 -19.09 -15.08 1.94
N PHE A 502 -17.95 -15.60 1.48
CA PHE A 502 -16.75 -15.77 2.32
C PHE A 502 -16.23 -14.43 2.86
N ARG A 503 -16.14 -13.40 2.02
CA ARG A 503 -15.75 -12.04 2.46
C ARG A 503 -16.71 -11.46 3.49
N LYS A 504 -18.01 -11.69 3.34
CA LYS A 504 -19.02 -11.27 4.30
C LYS A 504 -18.89 -12.03 5.63
N LEU A 505 -18.63 -13.33 5.59
CA LEU A 505 -18.41 -14.14 6.79
C LEU A 505 -17.18 -13.67 7.57
N HIS A 506 -16.07 -13.38 6.88
CA HIS A 506 -14.89 -12.78 7.51
C HIS A 506 -15.18 -11.40 8.11
N SER A 507 -15.90 -10.55 7.39
CA SER A 507 -16.33 -9.25 7.94
C SER A 507 -17.19 -9.43 9.20
N ASN A 508 -18.04 -10.47 9.27
CA ASN A 508 -18.77 -10.80 10.49
C ASN A 508 -17.84 -11.31 11.59
N PHE A 509 -16.86 -12.16 11.27
CA PHE A 509 -15.83 -12.64 12.21
C PHE A 509 -15.13 -11.48 12.89
N LEU A 510 -14.59 -10.54 12.09
CA LEU A 510 -13.92 -9.32 12.56
C LEU A 510 -14.81 -8.44 13.47
N ASN A 511 -16.13 -8.53 13.33
CA ASN A 511 -17.09 -7.72 14.09
C ASN A 511 -17.83 -8.48 15.21
N SER A 512 -17.49 -9.76 15.45
CA SER A 512 -18.23 -10.64 16.37
C SER A 512 -17.43 -11.00 17.63
N SER A 513 -18.04 -10.88 18.81
CA SER A 513 -17.28 -10.89 20.05
C SER A 513 -16.73 -12.24 20.55
N SER A 514 -17.11 -13.41 20.00
CA SER A 514 -16.57 -14.69 20.51
C SER A 514 -16.88 -16.01 19.78
N ASP A 515 -17.77 -16.11 18.78
CA ASP A 515 -18.28 -17.43 18.34
C ASP A 515 -18.37 -17.65 16.82
N VAL A 516 -17.82 -16.77 16.00
CA VAL A 516 -17.77 -16.98 14.54
C VAL A 516 -16.38 -17.50 14.20
N GLU A 517 -16.30 -18.63 13.51
CA GLU A 517 -15.04 -19.10 12.93
C GLU A 517 -14.71 -18.23 11.71
N ASP A 518 -13.44 -17.90 11.54
CA ASP A 518 -13.01 -17.28 10.29
C ASP A 518 -13.12 -18.27 9.13
N VAL A 519 -13.04 -17.74 7.92
CA VAL A 519 -13.09 -18.52 6.68
C VAL A 519 -11.69 -18.86 6.18
N ASP A 520 -11.62 -19.84 5.30
CA ASP A 520 -10.41 -20.15 4.55
C ASP A 520 -9.90 -18.91 3.81
N LEU A 521 -8.63 -18.58 4.04
CA LEU A 521 -8.04 -17.33 3.58
C LEU A 521 -7.98 -17.26 2.05
N GLU A 522 -7.62 -18.35 1.39
CA GLU A 522 -7.56 -18.43 -0.07
C GLU A 522 -8.93 -18.16 -0.68
N LYS A 523 -9.97 -18.84 -0.19
CA LYS A 523 -11.35 -18.64 -0.66
C LYS A 523 -11.90 -17.24 -0.39
N ARG A 524 -11.38 -16.50 0.59
CA ARG A 524 -11.79 -15.11 0.86
C ARG A 524 -11.04 -14.11 0.00
N VAL A 525 -9.75 -14.33 -0.18
CA VAL A 525 -8.83 -13.36 -0.77
C VAL A 525 -8.77 -13.54 -2.28
N ASN A 526 -8.42 -14.74 -2.75
CA ASN A 526 -8.22 -15.05 -4.16
C ASN A 526 -8.93 -16.36 -4.55
N TYR A 527 -10.08 -16.26 -5.22
CA TYR A 527 -10.84 -17.44 -5.64
C TYR A 527 -10.29 -18.12 -6.91
N ALA A 528 -9.33 -17.49 -7.62
CA ALA A 528 -8.82 -18.00 -8.90
C ALA A 528 -8.19 -19.41 -8.78
N PRO A 529 -7.32 -19.72 -7.77
CA PRO A 529 -6.82 -21.08 -7.57
C PRO A 529 -7.92 -22.11 -7.39
N THR A 530 -9.02 -21.77 -6.70
CA THR A 530 -10.18 -22.67 -6.56
C THR A 530 -10.82 -22.98 -7.92
N LEU A 531 -11.00 -21.98 -8.78
CA LEU A 531 -11.57 -22.16 -10.12
C LEU A 531 -10.64 -22.96 -11.04
N ILE A 532 -9.34 -22.70 -10.99
CA ILE A 532 -8.36 -23.47 -11.75
C ILE A 532 -8.27 -24.92 -11.24
N SER A 533 -8.33 -25.15 -9.93
CA SER A 533 -8.35 -26.49 -9.34
C SER A 533 -9.55 -27.29 -9.83
N LEU A 534 -10.74 -26.68 -9.88
CA LEU A 534 -11.94 -27.30 -10.46
C LEU A 534 -11.73 -27.65 -11.94
N PHE A 535 -11.21 -26.71 -12.73
CA PHE A 535 -10.89 -26.93 -14.14
C PHE A 535 -9.91 -28.10 -14.34
N LEU A 536 -8.84 -28.15 -13.54
CA LEU A 536 -7.83 -29.21 -13.61
C LEU A 536 -8.44 -30.59 -13.28
N LYS A 537 -9.30 -30.67 -12.26
CA LYS A 537 -9.96 -31.92 -11.83
C LYS A 537 -11.06 -32.36 -12.80
N GLU A 538 -11.83 -31.43 -13.35
CA GLU A 538 -13.00 -31.77 -14.17
C GLU A 538 -12.66 -31.94 -15.65
N GLU A 539 -11.77 -31.10 -16.19
CA GLU A 539 -11.47 -31.05 -17.62
C GLU A 539 -10.08 -31.58 -17.97
N LYS A 540 -9.12 -31.58 -17.03
CA LYS A 540 -7.72 -31.98 -17.26
C LYS A 540 -7.24 -33.13 -16.37
N GLN A 541 -8.15 -33.99 -15.91
CA GLN A 541 -7.80 -35.07 -14.98
C GLN A 541 -6.74 -36.03 -15.55
N ASP A 542 -6.80 -36.36 -16.85
CA ASP A 542 -5.83 -37.25 -17.49
C ASP A 542 -4.42 -36.64 -17.54
N PHE A 543 -4.33 -35.32 -17.74
CA PHE A 543 -3.08 -34.55 -17.69
C PHE A 543 -2.49 -34.58 -16.27
N VAL A 544 -3.30 -34.24 -15.27
CA VAL A 544 -2.91 -34.27 -13.85
C VAL A 544 -2.44 -35.67 -13.43
N ASN A 545 -3.19 -36.71 -13.80
CA ASN A 545 -2.83 -38.10 -13.46
C ASN A 545 -1.48 -38.51 -14.05
N LYS A 546 -1.14 -38.05 -15.26
CA LYS A 546 0.17 -38.32 -15.88
C LYS A 546 1.31 -37.66 -15.10
N LEU A 547 1.14 -36.41 -14.68
CA LEU A 547 2.14 -35.68 -13.88
C LEU A 547 2.38 -36.36 -12.53
N ILE A 548 1.30 -36.69 -11.81
CA ILE A 548 1.38 -37.39 -10.52
C ILE A 548 2.04 -38.77 -10.69
N ALA A 549 1.70 -39.51 -11.74
CA ALA A 549 2.34 -40.78 -12.03
C ALA A 549 3.85 -40.62 -12.29
N ALA A 550 4.28 -39.56 -12.97
CA ALA A 550 5.70 -39.28 -13.18
C ALA A 550 6.41 -38.97 -11.86
N ILE A 551 5.81 -38.14 -11.00
CA ILE A 551 6.31 -37.85 -9.65
C ILE A 551 6.49 -39.13 -8.86
N ASN A 552 5.46 -39.96 -8.78
CA ASN A 552 5.47 -41.19 -7.97
C ASN A 552 6.44 -42.26 -8.50
N ASN A 553 6.67 -42.33 -9.81
CA ASN A 553 7.53 -43.35 -10.42
C ASN A 553 9.00 -42.93 -10.61
N ALA A 554 9.35 -41.67 -10.34
CA ALA A 554 10.73 -41.22 -10.46
C ALA A 554 11.63 -41.87 -9.40
N GLU A 555 12.46 -42.85 -9.82
CA GLU A 555 13.50 -43.50 -9.01
C GLU A 555 14.80 -42.67 -8.90
N GLY A 556 14.84 -41.47 -9.50
CA GLY A 556 16.01 -40.59 -9.58
C GLY A 556 15.61 -39.11 -9.60
N ASP A 557 16.13 -38.35 -10.56
CA ASP A 557 15.74 -36.96 -10.75
C ASP A 557 14.28 -36.87 -11.22
N SER A 558 13.41 -36.45 -10.33
CA SER A 558 11.98 -36.33 -10.63
C SER A 558 11.70 -35.26 -11.67
N ILE A 559 12.54 -34.21 -11.76
CA ILE A 559 12.36 -33.11 -12.71
C ILE A 559 12.60 -33.62 -14.13
N GLU A 560 13.69 -34.37 -14.37
CA GLU A 560 13.99 -34.98 -15.67
C GLU A 560 12.84 -35.92 -16.14
N THR A 561 12.23 -36.65 -15.20
CA THR A 561 11.11 -37.55 -15.51
C THR A 561 9.85 -36.79 -15.91
N ILE A 562 9.58 -35.66 -15.26
CA ILE A 562 8.44 -34.78 -15.56
C ILE A 562 8.70 -34.07 -16.90
N GLU A 563 9.90 -33.52 -17.11
CA GLU A 563 10.31 -32.82 -18.33
C GLU A 563 10.13 -33.68 -19.59
N ALA A 564 10.38 -34.99 -19.49
CA ALA A 564 10.23 -35.95 -20.60
C ALA A 564 8.77 -36.22 -21.01
N LEU A 565 7.77 -35.69 -20.31
CA LEU A 565 6.36 -35.87 -20.66
C LEU A 565 5.96 -35.01 -21.86
N GLU A 566 5.32 -35.64 -22.84
CA GLU A 566 4.76 -34.98 -24.02
C GLU A 566 3.24 -34.83 -23.90
N PHE A 567 2.74 -33.64 -24.22
CA PHE A 567 1.31 -33.31 -24.20
C PHE A 567 0.86 -32.79 -25.58
N GLU A 568 -0.31 -33.26 -26.04
CA GLU A 568 -0.84 -32.88 -27.36
C GLU A 568 -1.52 -31.51 -27.34
N SER A 569 -2.14 -31.13 -26.21
CA SER A 569 -2.80 -29.84 -26.05
C SER A 569 -1.78 -28.73 -25.80
N MET A 570 -1.91 -27.60 -26.52
CA MET A 570 -1.06 -26.42 -26.30
C MET A 570 -1.22 -25.87 -24.87
N GLU A 571 -2.43 -25.91 -24.33
CA GLU A 571 -2.69 -25.47 -22.95
C GLU A 571 -2.02 -26.38 -21.91
N GLU A 572 -2.04 -27.70 -22.13
CA GLU A 572 -1.34 -28.65 -21.24
C GLU A 572 0.19 -28.47 -21.33
N ARG A 573 0.71 -28.22 -22.53
CA ARG A 573 2.13 -27.89 -22.74
C ARG A 573 2.52 -26.61 -21.99
N LEU A 574 1.70 -25.57 -22.03
CA LEU A 574 1.96 -24.32 -21.30
C LEU A 574 1.97 -24.56 -19.78
N ILE A 575 0.93 -25.21 -19.25
CA ILE A 575 0.84 -25.51 -17.81
C ILE A 575 2.01 -26.39 -17.37
N HIS A 576 2.43 -27.34 -18.21
CA HIS A 576 3.61 -28.16 -17.96
C HIS A 576 4.90 -27.32 -17.88
N LYS A 577 5.12 -26.38 -18.81
CA LYS A 577 6.28 -25.47 -18.77
C LYS A 577 6.28 -24.58 -17.53
N MET A 578 5.12 -24.10 -17.09
CA MET A 578 4.99 -23.33 -15.86
C MET A 578 5.35 -24.17 -14.63
N LEU A 579 4.91 -25.43 -14.59
CA LEU A 579 5.29 -26.37 -13.52
C LEU A 579 6.79 -26.63 -13.51
N LEU A 580 7.42 -26.84 -14.67
CA LEU A 580 8.86 -27.09 -14.76
C LEU A 580 9.67 -25.90 -14.25
N SER A 581 9.35 -24.68 -14.68
CA SER A 581 9.99 -23.46 -14.17
C SER A 581 9.83 -23.32 -12.66
N PHE A 582 8.64 -23.61 -12.11
CA PHE A 582 8.43 -23.64 -10.66
C PHE A 582 9.30 -24.68 -9.96
N LEU A 583 9.41 -25.90 -10.50
CA LEU A 583 10.20 -26.99 -9.91
C LEU A 583 11.72 -26.72 -9.95
N GLU A 584 12.20 -25.96 -10.94
CA GLU A 584 13.59 -25.52 -11.01
C GLU A 584 13.95 -24.61 -9.83
N GLU A 585 13.04 -23.73 -9.44
CA GLU A 585 13.18 -22.83 -8.29
C GLU A 585 12.87 -23.54 -6.96
N ASN A 586 12.01 -24.58 -6.98
CA ASN A 586 11.49 -25.28 -5.80
C ASN A 586 11.77 -26.78 -5.82
N ASN A 587 13.04 -27.16 -5.95
CA ASN A 587 13.44 -28.55 -6.18
C ASN A 587 13.08 -29.53 -5.04
N SER A 588 12.83 -29.05 -3.82
CA SER A 588 12.41 -29.88 -2.68
C SER A 588 10.96 -30.35 -2.80
N PHE A 589 10.11 -29.58 -3.49
CA PHE A 589 8.66 -29.78 -3.53
C PHE A 589 8.26 -31.21 -3.92
N VAL A 590 8.95 -31.82 -4.88
CA VAL A 590 8.64 -33.20 -5.29
C VAL A 590 8.96 -34.21 -4.20
N THR A 591 10.01 -33.96 -3.43
CA THR A 591 10.36 -34.78 -2.25
C THR A 591 9.29 -34.60 -1.18
N ASP A 592 8.88 -33.37 -0.91
CA ASP A 592 7.88 -33.04 0.10
C ASP A 592 6.54 -33.72 -0.21
N ILE A 593 6.09 -33.73 -1.47
CA ILE A 593 4.91 -34.49 -1.90
C ILE A 593 5.10 -36.00 -1.67
N LYS A 594 6.27 -36.56 -2.00
CA LYS A 594 6.51 -38.01 -1.81
C LYS A 594 6.44 -38.43 -0.35
N GLU A 595 6.75 -37.53 0.58
CA GLU A 595 6.74 -37.76 2.02
C GLU A 595 5.35 -37.72 2.66
N LEU A 596 4.33 -37.20 1.96
CA LEU A 596 2.94 -37.21 2.43
C LEU A 596 2.41 -38.63 2.63
N GLU A 597 1.58 -38.83 3.67
CA GLU A 597 1.17 -40.15 4.15
C GLU A 597 0.23 -40.87 3.18
N THR A 598 -0.70 -40.14 2.55
CA THR A 598 -1.75 -40.71 1.71
C THR A 598 -1.71 -40.22 0.27
N GLU A 599 -2.11 -41.08 -0.68
CA GLU A 599 -2.23 -40.69 -2.08
C GLU A 599 -3.30 -39.60 -2.31
N GLU A 600 -4.32 -39.52 -1.44
CA GLU A 600 -5.33 -38.46 -1.50
C GLU A 600 -4.72 -37.09 -1.16
N GLU A 601 -3.93 -37.02 -0.07
CA GLU A 601 -3.20 -35.79 0.31
C GLU A 601 -2.19 -35.37 -0.75
N LYS A 602 -1.45 -36.34 -1.34
CA LYS A 602 -0.52 -36.07 -2.45
C LYS A 602 -1.22 -35.45 -3.64
N ASN A 603 -2.33 -36.05 -4.06
CA ASN A 603 -3.08 -35.57 -5.22
C ASN A 603 -3.69 -34.20 -4.96
N GLU A 604 -4.27 -33.98 -3.77
CA GLU A 604 -4.87 -32.69 -3.43
C GLU A 604 -3.83 -31.58 -3.31
N THR A 605 -2.70 -31.85 -2.66
CA THR A 605 -1.59 -30.90 -2.53
C THR A 605 -1.02 -30.57 -3.91
N PHE A 606 -0.74 -31.58 -4.74
CA PHE A 606 -0.23 -31.37 -6.09
C PHE A 606 -1.18 -30.53 -6.96
N VAL A 607 -2.47 -30.86 -6.98
CA VAL A 607 -3.45 -30.11 -7.78
C VAL A 607 -3.64 -28.69 -7.26
N THR A 608 -3.61 -28.50 -5.95
CA THR A 608 -3.71 -27.16 -5.34
C THR A 608 -2.51 -26.30 -5.71
N THR A 609 -1.29 -26.82 -5.57
CA THR A 609 -0.07 -26.11 -5.98
C THR A 609 -0.07 -25.84 -7.48
N LEU A 610 -0.46 -26.82 -8.32
CA LEU A 610 -0.54 -26.61 -9.77
C LEU A 610 -1.58 -25.54 -10.12
N ALA A 611 -2.72 -25.50 -9.42
CA ALA A 611 -3.71 -24.46 -9.60
C ALA A 611 -3.19 -23.08 -9.20
N ARG A 612 -2.41 -22.98 -8.12
CA ARG A 612 -1.75 -21.74 -7.68
C ARG A 612 -0.67 -21.29 -8.67
N ILE A 613 0.16 -22.19 -9.20
CA ILE A 613 1.15 -21.87 -10.26
C ILE A 613 0.47 -21.22 -11.46
N VAL A 614 -0.71 -21.71 -11.84
CA VAL A 614 -1.48 -21.15 -12.95
C VAL A 614 -2.17 -19.83 -12.56
N ALA A 615 -2.75 -19.76 -11.36
CA ALA A 615 -3.60 -18.65 -10.94
C ALA A 615 -2.84 -17.43 -10.37
N PHE A 616 -1.73 -17.61 -9.67
CA PHE A 616 -0.97 -16.49 -9.11
C PHE A 616 -0.13 -15.80 -10.19
N ILE A 617 0.03 -14.48 -10.04
CA ILE A 617 0.95 -13.67 -10.84
C ILE A 617 2.12 -13.23 -9.97
N ASP A 618 3.30 -13.14 -10.56
CA ASP A 618 4.47 -12.59 -9.90
C ASP A 618 4.47 -11.06 -10.07
N LEU A 619 4.43 -10.35 -8.95
CA LEU A 619 4.42 -8.90 -8.86
C LEU A 619 5.79 -8.30 -8.44
N GLU A 620 6.81 -9.12 -8.22
CA GLU A 620 8.14 -8.68 -7.81
C GLU A 620 9.05 -8.39 -9.02
N ASP A 621 8.77 -8.99 -10.17
CA ASP A 621 9.52 -8.74 -11.40
C ASP A 621 9.18 -7.38 -12.05
N ASP A 622 10.10 -6.43 -11.89
CA ASP A 622 10.05 -5.09 -12.52
C ASP A 622 9.77 -5.14 -14.04
N GLN A 623 10.27 -6.15 -14.77
CA GLN A 623 10.06 -6.25 -16.21
C GLN A 623 8.62 -6.62 -16.57
N THR A 624 8.01 -7.50 -15.78
CA THR A 624 6.61 -7.86 -15.93
C THR A 624 5.71 -6.63 -15.71
N LEU A 625 6.04 -5.79 -14.73
CA LEU A 625 5.24 -4.63 -14.33
C LEU A 625 5.63 -3.31 -15.00
N ALA A 626 6.47 -3.32 -16.04
CA ALA A 626 6.98 -2.11 -16.68
C ALA A 626 5.85 -1.17 -17.19
N ASP A 627 4.73 -1.73 -17.63
CA ASP A 627 3.56 -0.98 -18.09
C ASP A 627 2.52 -0.69 -16.98
N HIS A 628 2.78 -1.16 -15.76
CA HIS A 628 1.92 -1.03 -14.58
C HIS A 628 2.64 -0.26 -13.45
N LEU A 629 3.10 0.95 -13.75
CA LEU A 629 3.89 1.77 -12.83
C LEU A 629 3.22 2.02 -11.47
N ASN A 630 1.89 2.03 -11.41
CA ASN A 630 1.13 2.14 -10.16
C ASN A 630 1.23 0.87 -9.28
N ILE A 631 1.30 -0.32 -9.89
CA ILE A 631 1.49 -1.60 -9.18
C ILE A 631 2.96 -1.80 -8.81
N ASN A 632 3.89 -1.57 -9.75
CA ASN A 632 5.35 -1.63 -9.50
C ASN A 632 5.74 -0.79 -8.27
N ASN A 633 5.10 0.36 -8.10
CA ASN A 633 5.38 1.23 -6.98
C ASN A 633 5.12 0.59 -5.62
N PHE A 634 4.19 -0.37 -5.52
CA PHE A 634 3.91 -1.07 -4.28
C PHE A 634 5.16 -1.78 -3.74
N SER A 635 5.87 -2.55 -4.56
CA SER A 635 7.09 -3.28 -4.17
C SER A 635 8.21 -2.38 -3.62
N TYR A 636 8.12 -1.07 -3.87
CA TYR A 636 9.08 -0.09 -3.35
C TYR A 636 8.65 0.55 -2.02
N ILE A 637 7.36 0.58 -1.70
CA ILE A 637 6.84 1.34 -0.53
C ILE A 637 6.06 0.50 0.47
N ASN A 638 5.49 -0.63 0.04
CA ASN A 638 4.72 -1.59 0.82
C ASN A 638 3.55 -1.02 1.67
N TYR A 639 3.10 0.19 1.36
CA TYR A 639 1.88 0.79 1.91
C TYR A 639 0.62 0.38 1.13
N THR A 640 -0.53 0.46 1.78
CA THR A 640 -1.79 -0.06 1.22
C THR A 640 -2.37 0.88 0.15
N PRO A 641 -2.49 0.46 -1.13
CA PRO A 641 -3.06 1.28 -2.19
C PRO A 641 -4.45 1.82 -1.86
N SER A 642 -4.74 3.03 -2.33
CA SER A 642 -6.05 3.66 -2.15
C SER A 642 -7.06 3.27 -3.24
N MET A 643 -6.58 2.91 -4.43
CA MET A 643 -7.38 2.42 -5.55
C MET A 643 -7.75 0.96 -5.30
N ASN A 644 -9.01 0.60 -5.56
CA ASN A 644 -9.56 -0.71 -5.22
C ASN A 644 -8.93 -1.83 -6.06
N ILE A 645 -8.72 -1.59 -7.34
CA ILE A 645 -8.15 -2.59 -8.25
C ILE A 645 -6.70 -2.89 -7.88
N ASP A 646 -5.88 -1.84 -7.71
CA ASP A 646 -4.47 -1.99 -7.29
C ASP A 646 -4.37 -2.70 -5.94
N TYR A 647 -5.24 -2.34 -4.99
CA TYR A 647 -5.31 -2.99 -3.69
C TYR A 647 -5.61 -4.49 -3.80
N GLU A 648 -6.59 -4.86 -4.61
CA GLU A 648 -7.02 -6.25 -4.80
C GLU A 648 -5.97 -7.08 -5.55
N ILE A 649 -5.29 -6.51 -6.55
CA ILE A 649 -4.19 -7.21 -7.26
C ILE A 649 -3.06 -7.55 -6.29
N VAL A 650 -2.61 -6.58 -5.49
CA VAL A 650 -1.57 -6.79 -4.48
C VAL A 650 -2.03 -7.81 -3.44
N LEU A 651 -3.22 -7.64 -2.87
CA LEU A 651 -3.76 -8.54 -1.84
C LEU A 651 -3.80 -10.00 -2.30
N ARG A 652 -4.17 -10.23 -3.56
CA ARG A 652 -4.40 -11.58 -4.12
C ARG A 652 -3.13 -12.31 -4.54
N ASN A 653 -2.01 -11.60 -4.71
CA ASN A 653 -0.83 -12.14 -5.40
C ASN A 653 0.51 -11.79 -4.75
N TYR A 654 0.69 -10.60 -4.15
CA TYR A 654 1.98 -10.22 -3.58
C TYR A 654 2.35 -11.06 -2.36
N PHE A 655 1.34 -11.46 -1.56
CA PHE A 655 1.52 -12.29 -0.38
C PHE A 655 1.24 -13.78 -0.66
N ALA A 656 1.38 -14.19 -1.92
CA ALA A 656 0.96 -15.51 -2.39
C ALA A 656 2.16 -16.35 -2.83
N ASP A 657 2.28 -17.54 -2.27
CA ASP A 657 3.27 -18.55 -2.63
C ASP A 657 2.57 -19.81 -3.18
N PRO A 658 3.05 -20.42 -4.28
CA PRO A 658 2.41 -21.62 -4.82
C PRO A 658 2.39 -22.84 -3.87
N VAL A 659 3.36 -22.97 -2.98
CA VAL A 659 3.45 -24.05 -1.98
C VAL A 659 2.62 -23.70 -0.76
N ASP A 660 2.91 -22.57 -0.13
CA ASP A 660 2.36 -22.21 1.18
C ASP A 660 0.99 -21.52 1.10
N GLY A 661 0.62 -21.00 -0.08
CA GLY A 661 -0.63 -20.28 -0.29
C GLY A 661 -0.50 -18.81 0.11
N LEU A 662 -1.44 -18.29 0.89
CA LEU A 662 -1.44 -16.87 1.26
C LEU A 662 -0.84 -16.66 2.65
N ASP A 663 0.08 -15.70 2.76
CA ASP A 663 0.66 -15.29 4.04
C ASP A 663 -0.35 -14.46 4.84
N SER A 664 -0.98 -15.10 5.82
CA SER A 664 -1.98 -14.47 6.68
C SER A 664 -1.44 -13.32 7.53
N GLU A 665 -0.17 -13.36 7.95
CA GLU A 665 0.43 -12.34 8.81
C GLU A 665 0.69 -11.06 8.02
N ALA A 666 1.27 -11.21 6.83
CA ALA A 666 1.48 -10.11 5.91
C ALA A 666 0.15 -9.46 5.49
N ILE A 667 -0.86 -10.27 5.16
CA ILE A 667 -2.21 -9.79 4.81
C ILE A 667 -2.84 -9.01 5.96
N ASN A 668 -2.74 -9.50 7.20
CA ASN A 668 -3.27 -8.79 8.38
C ASN A 668 -2.61 -7.41 8.59
N LEU A 669 -1.33 -7.24 8.22
CA LEU A 669 -0.65 -5.94 8.26
C LEU A 669 -1.10 -5.03 7.12
N TYR A 670 -1.22 -5.59 5.92
CA TYR A 670 -1.62 -4.89 4.72
C TYR A 670 -3.08 -4.39 4.75
N GLU A 671 -4.02 -5.18 5.27
CA GLU A 671 -5.43 -4.83 5.30
C GLU A 671 -5.73 -3.72 6.33
N ILE A 672 -6.27 -2.60 5.87
CA ILE A 672 -6.73 -1.51 6.73
C ILE A 672 -8.25 -1.52 6.75
N VAL A 673 -8.84 -2.17 7.75
CA VAL A 673 -10.29 -2.38 7.89
C VAL A 673 -10.77 -2.05 9.31
N ASN A 674 -11.96 -1.45 9.41
CA ASN A 674 -12.61 -1.28 10.71
C ASN A 674 -13.23 -2.59 11.20
N SER A 675 -13.04 -2.89 12.47
CA SER A 675 -13.52 -4.08 13.15
C SER A 675 -13.88 -3.76 14.61
N GLN A 676 -14.28 -4.76 15.38
CA GLN A 676 -14.41 -4.58 16.84
C GLN A 676 -13.04 -4.42 17.53
N HIS A 677 -11.99 -4.93 16.89
CA HIS A 677 -10.62 -4.95 17.39
C HIS A 677 -9.77 -3.79 16.89
N THR A 678 -10.20 -3.09 15.83
CA THR A 678 -9.49 -1.95 15.24
C THR A 678 -10.50 -0.89 14.76
N ILE A 679 -10.38 0.31 15.30
CA ILE A 679 -11.22 1.47 15.01
C ILE A 679 -10.30 2.57 14.52
N HIS A 680 -10.54 3.01 13.29
CA HIS A 680 -9.75 4.05 12.67
C HIS A 680 -10.33 5.44 12.91
N LYS A 681 -9.46 6.44 13.11
CA LYS A 681 -9.81 7.87 13.11
C LYS A 681 -8.89 8.66 12.21
N SER A 682 -9.47 9.67 11.56
CA SER A 682 -8.76 10.71 10.83
C SER A 682 -8.21 11.78 11.78
N LEU A 683 -7.21 12.53 11.32
CA LEU A 683 -6.67 13.68 12.02
C LEU A 683 -7.41 14.95 11.57
N SER A 684 -7.88 15.75 12.50
CA SER A 684 -8.54 17.00 12.12
C SER A 684 -7.51 18.07 11.74
N PRO A 685 -7.79 18.92 10.72
CA PRO A 685 -6.95 20.06 10.40
C PRO A 685 -6.87 21.04 11.57
N ILE A 686 -5.71 21.69 11.72
CA ILE A 686 -5.51 22.75 12.70
C ILE A 686 -4.92 23.99 12.05
N ASN A 687 -5.11 25.14 12.70
CA ASN A 687 -4.50 26.39 12.28
C ASN A 687 -3.03 26.49 12.74
N ASP A 688 -2.28 27.40 12.09
CA ASP A 688 -0.83 27.55 12.29
C ASP A 688 -0.45 27.96 13.71
N GLN A 689 -1.31 28.73 14.38
CA GLN A 689 -1.08 29.14 15.76
C GLN A 689 -1.15 27.94 16.71
N LEU A 690 -2.17 27.09 16.57
CA LEU A 690 -2.31 25.88 17.37
C LEU A 690 -1.19 24.88 17.06
N TYR A 691 -0.84 24.71 15.77
CA TYR A 691 0.30 23.88 15.37
C TYR A 691 1.60 24.33 16.05
N SER A 692 1.91 25.62 16.03
CA SER A 692 3.11 26.16 16.69
C SER A 692 3.15 25.89 18.20
N LEU A 693 2.02 26.03 18.89
CA LEU A 693 1.91 25.72 20.31
C LEU A 693 2.13 24.23 20.60
N ILE A 694 1.53 23.38 19.78
CA ILE A 694 1.65 21.92 19.85
C ILE A 694 3.10 21.50 19.66
N THR A 695 3.76 21.94 18.57
CA THR A 695 5.16 21.59 18.28
C THR A 695 6.09 22.01 19.41
N THR A 696 5.88 23.23 19.96
CA THR A 696 6.70 23.73 21.07
C THR A 696 6.54 22.87 22.33
N TYR A 697 5.30 22.58 22.72
CA TYR A 697 5.02 21.81 23.94
C TYR A 697 5.43 20.34 23.81
N TYR A 698 5.21 19.73 22.65
CA TYR A 698 5.61 18.36 22.38
C TYR A 698 7.12 18.19 22.50
N ARG A 699 7.92 19.04 21.85
CA ARG A 699 9.40 19.01 21.98
C ARG A 699 9.88 19.21 23.41
N GLU A 700 9.20 20.07 24.20
CA GLU A 700 9.50 20.23 25.63
C GLU A 700 9.29 18.91 26.40
N LYS A 701 8.27 18.14 26.04
CA LYS A 701 7.84 16.92 26.72
C LYS A 701 8.62 15.68 26.32
N THR A 702 8.89 15.50 25.03
CA THR A 702 9.60 14.33 24.49
C THR A 702 11.11 14.52 24.47
N LYS A 703 11.59 15.78 24.39
CA LYS A 703 12.98 16.12 24.05
C LYS A 703 13.41 15.56 22.69
N SER A 704 12.45 15.32 21.79
CA SER A 704 12.72 14.94 20.40
C SER A 704 13.10 16.13 19.52
#